data_AF-A0A0K6FR70-F1
#
_entry.id   AF-A0A0K6FR70-F1
#
_cell.length_a   1.000
_cell.length_b   1.000
_cell.length_c   1.000
_cell.angle_alpha   90.00
_cell.angle_beta   90.00
_cell.angle_gamma   90.00
#
_symmetry.space_group_name_H-M   'P 1'
#
loop_
_entity.id
_entity.type
_entity.pdbx_description
1 polymer ?
#
loop_
_entity_poly.entity_id
_entity_poly.type
_entity_poly.pdbx_seq_one_letter_code
_entity_poly.pdbx_strand_id
1 'polypeptide(L)'
;MKQRYCGGTWNSIRRNLDYIQQMGFTAIWISPVNKNIEGVTAYGESYHGYWIEDISQLNAHFGTAEDLKALSAELHARGMYLMVDMVVNNVVASGTTEPNLSSFFFKDPSQYHPYCAIDYKNQTSVEQCWMGDTKVALVDVNTEDKLVVEQYEGWVANFIREYGIDGLRIDAAKHIRRDFWAGFCGAAGVFCMGEVFGPDIQLGASYQGPLDSILNFPLYYGLVQAFGNPQANNMTSLISVISESQRTFKDTGLLGNFLENQDVPRWSGQYQDPQSLYNALVFSFMYDGIPVIYYGQEQYFKGKDDPANREPLWPSKYLENNGTRLVACLNQFRNFLVASAVKSIENSTSATADWLHESTQVLSHTEHDVVLARGPVISILTNRGSGKFNASASVLNSGYPSGQPLIDIISCSQYVTGAGGALTVSYEEGSHAVVLIPSVYLINSGVAASDDQYRPVQTFIPLFMMAALLAFGTIIFLFSKLATRLRKSRDLDETRFESLKRHDLESTVGHSSVTCCGTVEDLKKLNLYTPSAIFETEVEEIAKHHSRLISYDAYDIAPARRSSSIFITRFDSVPSPARVLLCPGSPRRASIPVVWNNSRSRWGDETRLGSRHSPHGRPATSPMQRPKEPPAAKTLRRSVTPGF
;
A
#
# COMPACT_ATOMS: atom_id res chain seq x y z
N MET A 1 10.82 -13.51 13.08
CA MET A 1 9.84 -13.06 14.11
C MET A 1 9.02 -14.27 14.57
N LYS A 2 8.21 -14.19 15.63
CA LYS A 2 7.21 -15.22 15.92
C LYS A 2 5.96 -14.90 15.09
N GLN A 3 5.42 -15.86 14.33
CA GLN A 3 4.17 -15.72 13.56
C GLN A 3 2.99 -15.67 14.54
N ARG A 4 2.67 -14.47 15.04
CA ARG A 4 1.72 -14.23 16.13
C ARG A 4 1.06 -12.87 16.00
N TYR A 5 -0.07 -12.68 16.68
CA TYR A 5 -0.69 -11.36 16.82
C TYR A 5 0.24 -10.39 17.54
N CYS A 6 0.59 -9.30 16.87
CA CYS A 6 1.50 -8.25 17.38
C CYS A 6 0.76 -7.04 17.99
N GLY A 7 -0.58 -7.00 17.98
CA GLY A 7 -1.39 -5.94 18.60
C GLY A 7 -1.82 -4.78 17.71
N GLY A 8 -1.73 -4.93 16.37
CA GLY A 8 -2.34 -3.99 15.43
C GLY A 8 -3.87 -4.06 15.48
N THR A 9 -4.53 -2.89 15.43
CA THR A 9 -6.00 -2.72 15.59
C THR A 9 -6.54 -1.63 14.67
N TRP A 10 -7.84 -1.59 14.39
CA TRP A 10 -8.46 -0.49 13.61
C TRP A 10 -8.24 0.87 14.28
N ASN A 11 -8.28 0.93 15.62
CA ASN A 11 -7.91 2.13 16.38
C ASN A 11 -6.40 2.48 16.32
N SER A 12 -5.51 1.55 15.97
CA SER A 12 -4.12 1.89 15.64
C SER A 12 -3.98 2.51 14.25
N ILE A 13 -4.81 2.10 13.28
CA ILE A 13 -4.86 2.74 11.95
C ILE A 13 -5.37 4.18 12.08
N ARG A 14 -6.53 4.37 12.74
CA ARG A 14 -7.15 5.69 12.97
C ARG A 14 -6.16 6.72 13.53
N ARG A 15 -5.44 6.35 14.60
CA ARG A 15 -4.42 7.20 15.26
C ARG A 15 -3.23 7.56 14.37
N ASN A 16 -3.06 6.92 13.22
CA ASN A 16 -1.97 7.17 12.27
C ASN A 16 -2.48 7.51 10.85
N LEU A 17 -3.76 7.85 10.68
CA LEU A 17 -4.29 8.27 9.37
C LEU A 17 -3.59 9.51 8.82
N ASP A 18 -3.11 10.40 9.68
CA ASP A 18 -2.34 11.59 9.28
C ASP A 18 -1.06 11.21 8.51
N TYR A 19 -0.34 10.17 8.94
CA TYR A 19 0.87 9.67 8.25
C TYR A 19 0.55 9.17 6.82
N ILE A 20 -0.58 8.48 6.68
CA ILE A 20 -1.05 7.96 5.38
C ILE A 20 -1.52 9.11 4.49
N GLN A 21 -2.33 10.02 5.02
CA GLN A 21 -2.93 11.13 4.27
C GLN A 21 -1.89 12.19 3.87
N GLN A 22 -0.85 12.44 4.68
CA GLN A 22 0.24 13.35 4.33
C GLN A 22 1.10 12.84 3.16
N MET A 23 1.19 11.51 2.98
CA MET A 23 1.73 10.91 1.77
C MET A 23 0.78 10.97 0.55
N GLY A 24 -0.38 11.62 0.69
CA GLY A 24 -1.32 11.89 -0.41
C GLY A 24 -2.15 10.68 -0.86
N PHE A 25 -2.15 9.58 -0.12
CA PHE A 25 -3.02 8.44 -0.40
C PHE A 25 -4.50 8.81 -0.20
N THR A 26 -5.36 8.35 -1.11
CA THR A 26 -6.81 8.60 -1.10
C THR A 26 -7.63 7.40 -0.64
N ALA A 27 -7.00 6.27 -0.34
CA ALA A 27 -7.64 5.06 0.14
C ALA A 27 -6.70 4.24 1.02
N ILE A 28 -7.26 3.33 1.83
CA ILE A 28 -6.51 2.23 2.45
C ILE A 28 -7.15 0.89 2.10
N TRP A 29 -6.33 -0.14 1.90
CA TRP A 29 -6.75 -1.53 1.87
C TRP A 29 -6.30 -2.21 3.16
N ILE A 30 -7.23 -2.79 3.91
CA ILE A 30 -6.97 -3.53 5.15
C ILE A 30 -7.21 -5.04 4.98
N SER A 31 -6.44 -5.86 5.69
CA SER A 31 -6.54 -7.33 5.74
C SER A 31 -7.94 -7.82 6.18
N PRO A 32 -8.28 -9.12 5.96
CA PRO A 32 -9.64 -9.60 6.18
C PRO A 32 -10.08 -9.43 7.63
N VAL A 33 -11.26 -8.84 7.83
CA VAL A 33 -11.76 -8.42 9.15
C VAL A 33 -12.56 -9.49 9.88
N ASN A 34 -12.91 -10.58 9.20
CA ASN A 34 -13.80 -11.60 9.72
C ASN A 34 -13.11 -12.55 10.71
N LYS A 35 -13.89 -13.22 11.54
CA LYS A 35 -13.39 -14.08 12.61
C LYS A 35 -12.52 -15.20 12.05
N ASN A 36 -11.30 -15.28 12.55
CA ASN A 36 -10.33 -16.30 12.21
C ASN A 36 -10.29 -17.41 13.28
N ILE A 37 -9.64 -18.54 13.00
CA ILE A 37 -9.34 -19.55 14.03
C ILE A 37 -8.41 -18.99 15.11
N GLU A 38 -8.59 -19.48 16.34
CA GLU A 38 -7.78 -19.11 17.50
C GLU A 38 -6.67 -20.14 17.80
N GLY A 39 -5.59 -19.64 18.42
CA GLY A 39 -4.45 -20.46 18.83
C GLY A 39 -3.33 -20.57 17.79
N VAL A 40 -2.32 -21.39 18.11
CA VAL A 40 -1.09 -21.53 17.32
C VAL A 40 -1.14 -22.82 16.50
N THR A 41 -1.19 -22.69 15.18
CA THR A 41 -1.09 -23.79 14.21
C THR A 41 0.38 -24.17 13.95
N ALA A 42 0.63 -25.09 13.02
CA ALA A 42 1.98 -25.39 12.54
C ALA A 42 2.69 -24.18 11.89
N TYR A 43 1.94 -23.16 11.45
CA TYR A 43 2.46 -21.97 10.76
C TYR A 43 2.20 -20.66 11.53
N GLY A 44 1.84 -20.75 12.82
CA GLY A 44 1.64 -19.61 13.71
C GLY A 44 0.18 -19.33 14.05
N GLU A 45 -0.10 -18.11 14.47
CA GLU A 45 -1.48 -17.63 14.73
C GLU A 45 -2.03 -16.96 13.45
N SER A 46 -3.35 -16.76 13.40
CA SER A 46 -4.10 -16.23 12.24
C SER A 46 -3.98 -14.71 12.02
N TYR A 47 -2.85 -14.09 12.41
CA TYR A 47 -2.67 -12.63 12.50
C TYR A 47 -2.83 -11.86 11.18
N HIS A 48 -2.82 -12.57 10.05
CA HIS A 48 -2.96 -12.04 8.69
C HIS A 48 -4.42 -11.98 8.20
N GLY A 49 -5.38 -12.57 8.91
CA GLY A 49 -6.81 -12.51 8.57
C GLY A 49 -7.32 -13.54 7.56
N TYR A 50 -6.46 -14.16 6.75
CA TYR A 50 -6.85 -15.15 5.72
C TYR A 50 -7.30 -16.55 6.22
N TRP A 51 -7.37 -16.79 7.53
CA TRP A 51 -7.67 -18.09 8.14
C TRP A 51 -9.07 -18.06 8.79
N ILE A 52 -10.08 -17.81 7.95
CA ILE A 52 -11.47 -17.60 8.36
C ILE A 52 -12.07 -18.83 9.04
N GLU A 53 -12.71 -18.59 10.19
CA GLU A 53 -13.64 -19.52 10.82
C GLU A 53 -15.09 -19.14 10.45
N ASP A 54 -15.49 -17.88 10.69
CA ASP A 54 -16.87 -17.43 10.53
C ASP A 54 -16.96 -16.00 9.97
N ILE A 55 -17.51 -15.88 8.76
CA ILE A 55 -17.73 -14.59 8.08
C ILE A 55 -18.82 -13.72 8.74
N SER A 56 -19.71 -14.28 9.56
CA SER A 56 -20.74 -13.51 10.28
C SER A 56 -20.21 -12.76 11.50
N GLN A 57 -18.96 -13.01 11.90
CA GLN A 57 -18.31 -12.42 13.06
C GLN A 57 -17.05 -11.66 12.64
N LEU A 58 -16.65 -10.67 13.44
CA LEU A 58 -15.39 -9.93 13.27
C LEU A 58 -14.25 -10.57 14.08
N ASN A 59 -13.01 -10.33 13.65
CA ASN A 59 -11.80 -10.72 14.37
C ASN A 59 -11.59 -9.82 15.59
N ALA A 60 -11.81 -10.38 16.79
CA ALA A 60 -11.71 -9.68 18.06
C ALA A 60 -10.30 -9.14 18.38
N HIS A 61 -9.24 -9.64 17.72
CA HIS A 61 -7.88 -9.11 17.88
C HIS A 61 -7.70 -7.72 17.22
N PHE A 62 -8.54 -7.36 16.23
CA PHE A 62 -8.46 -6.08 15.52
C PHE A 62 -9.32 -4.97 16.13
N GLY A 63 -10.40 -5.34 16.84
CA GLY A 63 -11.28 -4.41 17.56
C GLY A 63 -12.74 -4.87 17.62
N THR A 64 -13.62 -3.92 17.92
CA THR A 64 -15.09 -4.07 17.92
C THR A 64 -15.73 -3.62 16.61
N ALA A 65 -17.01 -3.95 16.40
CA ALA A 65 -17.75 -3.47 15.23
C ALA A 65 -17.83 -1.94 15.19
N GLU A 66 -17.91 -1.30 16.35
CA GLU A 66 -17.86 0.16 16.53
C GLU A 66 -16.51 0.74 16.10
N ASP A 67 -15.40 0.04 16.36
CA ASP A 67 -14.06 0.48 15.95
C ASP A 67 -13.87 0.44 14.42
N LEU A 68 -14.41 -0.56 13.74
CA LEU A 68 -14.39 -0.66 12.27
C LEU A 68 -15.28 0.42 11.64
N LYS A 69 -16.50 0.61 12.16
CA LYS A 69 -17.41 1.70 11.72
C LYS A 69 -16.78 3.07 11.94
N ALA A 70 -16.06 3.27 13.05
CA ALA A 70 -15.35 4.51 13.34
C ALA A 70 -14.12 4.72 12.43
N LEU A 71 -13.45 3.66 11.97
CA LEU A 71 -12.38 3.75 10.96
C LEU A 71 -12.94 4.20 9.60
N SER A 72 -14.02 3.57 9.12
CA SER A 72 -14.73 3.98 7.91
C SER A 72 -15.15 5.45 7.99
N ALA A 73 -15.88 5.85 9.04
CA ALA A 73 -16.35 7.21 9.20
C ALA A 73 -15.22 8.25 9.28
N GLU A 74 -14.06 7.91 9.86
CA GLU A 74 -12.91 8.80 9.94
C GLU A 74 -12.17 8.93 8.59
N LEU A 75 -12.12 7.87 7.77
CA LEU A 75 -11.65 7.93 6.39
C LEU A 75 -12.58 8.79 5.52
N HIS A 76 -13.89 8.58 5.60
CA HIS A 76 -14.88 9.37 4.84
C HIS A 76 -14.84 10.85 5.22
N ALA A 77 -14.70 11.17 6.51
CA ALA A 77 -14.53 12.56 6.98
C ALA A 77 -13.24 13.23 6.45
N ARG A 78 -12.25 12.45 6.02
CA ARG A 78 -10.99 12.88 5.39
C ARG A 78 -11.05 12.88 3.86
N GLY A 79 -12.16 12.46 3.25
CA GLY A 79 -12.27 12.25 1.80
C GLY A 79 -11.47 11.05 1.30
N MET A 80 -11.25 10.04 2.15
CA MET A 80 -10.54 8.81 1.83
C MET A 80 -11.50 7.61 1.80
N TYR A 81 -11.14 6.58 1.03
CA TYR A 81 -11.91 5.34 0.89
C TYR A 81 -11.37 4.19 1.74
N LEU A 82 -12.27 3.32 2.21
CA LEU A 82 -11.96 2.05 2.87
C LEU A 82 -12.17 0.88 1.91
N MET A 83 -11.08 0.21 1.54
CA MET A 83 -11.09 -1.10 0.90
C MET A 83 -10.82 -2.20 1.93
N VAL A 84 -11.59 -3.29 1.87
CA VAL A 84 -11.41 -4.44 2.77
C VAL A 84 -11.11 -5.70 1.97
N ASP A 85 -10.16 -6.49 2.45
CA ASP A 85 -9.81 -7.78 1.89
C ASP A 85 -10.85 -8.86 2.24
N MET A 86 -11.27 -9.67 1.28
CA MET A 86 -12.32 -10.68 1.42
C MET A 86 -11.82 -12.05 1.02
N VAL A 87 -12.02 -13.02 1.92
CA VAL A 87 -11.82 -14.46 1.65
C VAL A 87 -13.17 -15.13 1.60
N VAL A 88 -13.55 -15.60 0.41
CA VAL A 88 -14.79 -16.37 0.16
C VAL A 88 -14.51 -17.74 -0.48
N ASN A 89 -13.24 -18.06 -0.76
CA ASN A 89 -12.84 -19.35 -1.30
C ASN A 89 -12.92 -20.47 -0.25
N ASN A 90 -12.46 -20.20 0.96
CA ASN A 90 -12.22 -21.24 1.95
C ASN A 90 -12.43 -20.76 3.40
N VAL A 91 -12.67 -21.72 4.28
CA VAL A 91 -12.39 -21.61 5.72
C VAL A 91 -11.08 -22.36 6.02
N VAL A 92 -10.71 -22.58 7.29
CA VAL A 92 -9.43 -23.20 7.65
C VAL A 92 -9.56 -24.34 8.67
N ALA A 93 -8.72 -25.37 8.53
CA ALA A 93 -8.61 -26.49 9.45
C ALA A 93 -7.15 -26.71 9.86
N SER A 94 -6.86 -26.72 11.16
CA SER A 94 -5.51 -26.98 11.68
C SER A 94 -5.32 -28.46 11.99
N GLY A 95 -4.36 -29.10 11.33
CA GLY A 95 -3.92 -30.48 11.58
C GLY A 95 -4.89 -31.58 11.16
N THR A 96 -5.88 -31.27 10.31
CA THR A 96 -6.88 -32.24 9.81
C THR A 96 -7.39 -31.83 8.43
N THR A 97 -7.77 -32.82 7.61
CA THR A 97 -8.57 -32.64 6.38
C THR A 97 -10.06 -32.96 6.63
N GLU A 98 -10.42 -33.37 7.84
CA GLU A 98 -11.78 -33.67 8.29
C GLU A 98 -12.14 -32.70 9.44
N PRO A 99 -12.51 -31.44 9.12
CA PRO A 99 -12.84 -30.42 10.11
C PRO A 99 -14.21 -30.64 10.76
N ASN A 100 -14.36 -30.16 11.99
CA ASN A 100 -15.68 -29.99 12.61
C ASN A 100 -16.29 -28.66 12.15
N LEU A 101 -17.24 -28.71 11.22
CA LEU A 101 -17.89 -27.53 10.62
C LEU A 101 -18.80 -26.74 11.58
N SER A 102 -19.03 -27.22 12.81
CA SER A 102 -20.04 -26.62 13.72
C SER A 102 -19.76 -25.17 14.14
N SER A 103 -18.50 -24.71 14.13
CA SER A 103 -18.12 -23.32 14.40
C SER A 103 -18.04 -22.44 13.16
N PHE A 104 -18.12 -23.03 11.96
CA PHE A 104 -18.06 -22.29 10.70
C PHE A 104 -19.42 -21.67 10.32
N PHE A 105 -19.38 -20.73 9.38
CA PHE A 105 -20.58 -20.11 8.82
C PHE A 105 -21.48 -21.13 8.10
N PHE A 106 -20.90 -21.90 7.18
CA PHE A 106 -21.53 -23.07 6.56
C PHE A 106 -21.28 -24.32 7.41
N LYS A 107 -22.33 -25.12 7.61
CA LYS A 107 -22.32 -26.23 8.60
C LYS A 107 -22.66 -27.58 7.99
N ASP A 108 -23.20 -27.59 6.78
CA ASP A 108 -23.48 -28.81 6.05
C ASP A 108 -22.23 -29.19 5.22
N PRO A 109 -21.71 -30.43 5.33
CA PRO A 109 -20.57 -30.88 4.54
C PRO A 109 -20.74 -30.77 3.02
N SER A 110 -21.97 -30.75 2.50
CA SER A 110 -22.23 -30.57 1.06
C SER A 110 -21.91 -29.16 0.53
N GLN A 111 -21.79 -28.17 1.43
CA GLN A 111 -21.39 -26.80 1.12
C GLN A 111 -19.87 -26.63 0.98
N TYR A 112 -19.11 -27.72 1.05
CA TYR A 112 -17.66 -27.78 0.89
C TYR A 112 -17.27 -28.83 -0.14
N HIS A 113 -16.20 -28.57 -0.89
CA HIS A 113 -15.65 -29.59 -1.78
C HIS A 113 -14.98 -30.72 -0.98
N PRO A 114 -15.02 -31.98 -1.43
CA PRO A 114 -14.23 -33.05 -0.82
C PRO A 114 -12.73 -32.75 -0.89
N TYR A 115 -11.96 -33.15 0.13
CA TYR A 115 -10.52 -32.90 0.13
C TYR A 115 -9.82 -33.56 -1.07
N CYS A 116 -9.19 -32.72 -1.89
CA CYS A 116 -8.17 -33.07 -2.86
C CYS A 116 -7.07 -32.02 -2.84
N ALA A 117 -5.86 -32.38 -3.31
CA ALA A 117 -4.77 -31.44 -3.52
C ALA A 117 -4.85 -30.86 -4.94
N ILE A 118 -4.55 -29.57 -5.09
CA ILE A 118 -4.65 -28.86 -6.37
C ILE A 118 -3.63 -29.36 -7.40
N ASP A 119 -4.11 -29.76 -8.58
CA ASP A 119 -3.30 -29.85 -9.81
C ASP A 119 -3.43 -28.56 -10.61
N TYR A 120 -2.40 -27.72 -10.54
CA TYR A 120 -2.32 -26.43 -11.26
C TYR A 120 -2.32 -26.55 -12.80
N LYS A 121 -2.36 -27.76 -13.37
CA LYS A 121 -2.57 -27.99 -14.81
C LYS A 121 -4.03 -28.20 -15.19
N ASN A 122 -4.93 -28.31 -14.21
CA ASN A 122 -6.35 -28.57 -14.39
C ASN A 122 -7.16 -27.47 -13.70
N GLN A 123 -7.78 -26.57 -14.48
CA GLN A 123 -8.51 -25.42 -13.93
C GLN A 123 -9.62 -25.85 -12.95
N THR A 124 -10.35 -26.94 -13.22
CA THR A 124 -11.36 -27.46 -12.27
C THR A 124 -10.73 -27.93 -10.96
N SER A 125 -9.48 -28.42 -10.97
CA SER A 125 -8.76 -28.74 -9.74
C SER A 125 -8.24 -27.49 -9.02
N VAL A 126 -7.92 -26.42 -9.74
CA VAL A 126 -7.59 -25.10 -9.15
C VAL A 126 -8.82 -24.49 -8.48
N GLU A 127 -10.02 -24.73 -9.02
CA GLU A 127 -11.31 -24.17 -8.59
C GLU A 127 -12.07 -25.00 -7.54
N GLN A 128 -11.69 -26.28 -7.31
CA GLN A 128 -12.48 -27.21 -6.47
C GLN A 128 -11.63 -28.11 -5.55
N CYS A 129 -10.31 -27.91 -5.48
CA CYS A 129 -9.43 -28.62 -4.55
C CYS A 129 -8.83 -27.68 -3.52
N TRP A 130 -8.51 -28.23 -2.35
CA TRP A 130 -8.15 -27.46 -1.17
C TRP A 130 -6.74 -26.86 -1.29
N MET A 131 -6.63 -25.57 -0.99
CA MET A 131 -5.36 -24.89 -0.79
C MET A 131 -4.72 -25.27 0.57
N GLY A 132 -3.49 -24.82 0.79
CA GLY A 132 -2.73 -25.12 2.02
C GLY A 132 -2.13 -26.53 2.02
N ASP A 133 -2.04 -27.15 3.19
CA ASP A 133 -1.54 -28.52 3.35
C ASP A 133 -2.19 -29.26 4.52
N THR A 134 -1.77 -30.49 4.81
CA THR A 134 -2.37 -31.30 5.89
C THR A 134 -2.07 -30.82 7.31
N LYS A 135 -1.21 -29.79 7.48
CA LYS A 135 -0.97 -29.13 8.78
C LYS A 135 -1.86 -27.91 8.96
N VAL A 136 -2.10 -27.15 7.89
CA VAL A 136 -3.10 -26.07 7.83
C VAL A 136 -3.79 -26.15 6.48
N ALA A 137 -4.97 -26.79 6.47
CA ALA A 137 -5.75 -27.04 5.28
C ALA A 137 -6.74 -25.90 5.08
N LEU A 138 -6.84 -25.39 3.84
CA LEU A 138 -7.83 -24.39 3.48
C LEU A 138 -9.04 -25.12 2.89
N VAL A 139 -10.07 -25.24 3.71
CA VAL A 139 -11.27 -26.04 3.48
C VAL A 139 -12.12 -25.33 2.42
N ASP A 140 -12.11 -25.86 1.22
CA ASP A 140 -12.65 -25.21 0.03
C ASP A 140 -14.19 -25.23 -0.02
N VAL A 141 -14.79 -24.05 -0.23
CA VAL A 141 -16.24 -23.83 -0.20
C VAL A 141 -16.83 -24.12 -1.58
N ASN A 142 -17.91 -24.90 -1.60
CA ASN A 142 -18.60 -25.31 -2.83
C ASN A 142 -19.37 -24.13 -3.45
N THR A 143 -18.70 -23.32 -4.27
CA THR A 143 -19.29 -22.13 -4.92
C THR A 143 -20.24 -22.46 -6.09
N GLU A 144 -20.34 -23.72 -6.48
CA GLU A 144 -21.31 -24.27 -7.41
C GLU A 144 -22.68 -24.50 -6.76
N ASP A 145 -22.75 -24.62 -5.42
CA ASP A 145 -24.01 -24.63 -4.69
C ASP A 145 -24.65 -23.23 -4.69
N LYS A 146 -25.84 -23.14 -5.26
CA LYS A 146 -26.63 -21.90 -5.32
C LYS A 146 -26.93 -21.35 -3.93
N LEU A 147 -27.15 -22.20 -2.93
CA LEU A 147 -27.41 -21.75 -1.56
C LEU A 147 -26.17 -21.11 -0.93
N VAL A 148 -24.96 -21.55 -1.28
CA VAL A 148 -23.71 -20.91 -0.86
C VAL A 148 -23.57 -19.53 -1.52
N VAL A 149 -23.81 -19.44 -2.83
CA VAL A 149 -23.76 -18.16 -3.58
C VAL A 149 -24.78 -17.15 -3.04
N GLU A 150 -26.05 -17.54 -2.91
CA GLU A 150 -27.12 -16.67 -2.39
C GLU A 150 -26.82 -16.17 -0.96
N GLN A 151 -26.20 -17.00 -0.11
CA GLN A 151 -25.79 -16.61 1.24
C GLN A 151 -24.59 -15.66 1.23
N TYR A 152 -23.60 -15.86 0.35
CA TYR A 152 -22.48 -14.94 0.19
C TYR A 152 -22.92 -13.58 -0.36
N GLU A 153 -23.79 -13.55 -1.38
CA GLU A 153 -24.37 -12.32 -1.94
C GLU A 153 -25.17 -11.55 -0.87
N GLY A 154 -26.03 -12.24 -0.12
CA GLY A 154 -26.78 -11.65 0.98
C GLY A 154 -25.90 -11.15 2.13
N TRP A 155 -24.82 -11.86 2.45
CA TRP A 155 -23.85 -11.45 3.45
C TRP A 155 -23.07 -10.20 3.02
N VAL A 156 -22.48 -10.19 1.82
CA VAL A 156 -21.62 -9.08 1.38
C VAL A 156 -22.43 -7.78 1.23
N ALA A 157 -23.65 -7.84 0.69
CA ALA A 157 -24.54 -6.69 0.58
C ALA A 157 -24.92 -6.08 1.96
N ASN A 158 -25.01 -6.91 2.99
CA ASN A 158 -25.26 -6.45 4.37
C ASN A 158 -23.97 -5.90 5.00
N PHE A 159 -22.85 -6.57 4.81
CA PHE A 159 -21.54 -6.23 5.35
C PHE A 159 -21.04 -4.86 4.83
N ILE A 160 -21.08 -4.64 3.51
CA ILE A 160 -20.74 -3.35 2.89
C ILE A 160 -21.57 -2.20 3.50
N ARG A 161 -22.90 -2.40 3.59
CA ARG A 161 -23.83 -1.40 4.12
C ARG A 161 -23.67 -1.15 5.62
N GLU A 162 -23.31 -2.17 6.40
CA GLU A 162 -23.12 -2.03 7.84
C GLU A 162 -21.84 -1.26 8.20
N TYR A 163 -20.74 -1.53 7.48
CA TYR A 163 -19.42 -1.02 7.83
C TYR A 163 -18.95 0.17 6.98
N GLY A 164 -19.72 0.59 5.96
CA GLY A 164 -19.39 1.74 5.13
C GLY A 164 -18.11 1.49 4.33
N ILE A 165 -18.08 0.39 3.58
CA ILE A 165 -16.92 -0.04 2.79
C ILE A 165 -17.11 0.43 1.34
N ASP A 166 -16.04 0.93 0.73
CA ASP A 166 -16.08 1.57 -0.59
C ASP A 166 -15.53 0.68 -1.72
N GLY A 167 -14.87 -0.43 -1.36
CA GLY A 167 -14.35 -1.41 -2.31
C GLY A 167 -13.85 -2.67 -1.62
N LEU A 168 -13.66 -3.72 -2.42
CA LEU A 168 -13.18 -5.02 -1.98
C LEU A 168 -11.90 -5.40 -2.71
N ARG A 169 -10.88 -5.85 -1.98
CA ARG A 169 -9.85 -6.74 -2.56
C ARG A 169 -10.31 -8.17 -2.33
N ILE A 170 -10.26 -9.00 -3.36
CA ILE A 170 -10.71 -10.38 -3.30
C ILE A 170 -9.50 -11.30 -3.30
N ASP A 171 -9.32 -12.05 -2.22
CA ASP A 171 -8.27 -13.05 -2.06
C ASP A 171 -8.48 -14.24 -2.99
N ALA A 172 -7.37 -14.83 -3.47
CA ALA A 172 -7.37 -16.09 -4.21
C ALA A 172 -8.36 -16.16 -5.39
N ALA A 173 -8.67 -15.04 -6.06
CA ALA A 173 -9.79 -14.95 -7.00
C ALA A 173 -9.79 -15.98 -8.15
N LYS A 174 -8.61 -16.50 -8.51
CA LYS A 174 -8.41 -17.56 -9.51
C LYS A 174 -8.82 -18.99 -9.08
N HIS A 175 -9.11 -19.17 -7.79
CA HIS A 175 -9.51 -20.43 -7.18
C HIS A 175 -11.04 -20.57 -7.05
N ILE A 176 -11.81 -19.60 -7.56
CA ILE A 176 -13.26 -19.69 -7.67
C ILE A 176 -13.65 -19.55 -9.14
N ARG A 177 -14.61 -20.37 -9.58
CA ARG A 177 -15.19 -20.30 -10.93
C ARG A 177 -15.58 -18.86 -11.31
N ARG A 178 -15.17 -18.44 -12.51
CA ARG A 178 -15.25 -17.02 -12.92
C ARG A 178 -16.65 -16.40 -12.91
N ASP A 179 -17.70 -17.20 -13.10
CA ASP A 179 -19.09 -16.71 -13.15
C ASP A 179 -19.71 -16.48 -11.76
N PHE A 180 -19.02 -16.84 -10.66
CA PHE A 180 -19.37 -16.42 -9.30
C PHE A 180 -19.25 -14.89 -9.12
N TRP A 181 -18.22 -14.28 -9.70
CA TRP A 181 -17.81 -12.91 -9.37
C TRP A 181 -18.82 -11.84 -9.76
N ALA A 182 -19.51 -12.00 -10.88
CA ALA A 182 -20.50 -11.02 -11.35
C ALA A 182 -21.70 -10.90 -10.40
N GLY A 183 -22.13 -12.00 -9.78
CA GLY A 183 -23.19 -12.02 -8.75
C GLY A 183 -22.69 -11.43 -7.44
N PHE A 184 -21.56 -11.95 -6.93
CA PHE A 184 -20.96 -11.52 -5.66
C PHE A 184 -20.63 -10.01 -5.63
N CYS A 185 -19.92 -9.50 -6.63
CA CYS A 185 -19.55 -8.09 -6.70
C CYS A 185 -20.75 -7.19 -7.08
N GLY A 186 -21.70 -7.70 -7.88
CA GLY A 186 -22.98 -7.04 -8.12
C GLY A 186 -23.80 -6.85 -6.84
N ALA A 187 -23.80 -7.83 -5.95
CA ALA A 187 -24.44 -7.76 -4.64
C ALA A 187 -23.68 -6.87 -3.65
N ALA A 188 -22.34 -6.86 -3.71
CA ALA A 188 -21.52 -5.92 -2.92
C ALA A 188 -21.79 -4.46 -3.31
N GLY A 189 -22.02 -4.18 -4.60
CA GLY A 189 -22.39 -2.85 -5.10
C GLY A 189 -21.25 -1.82 -5.05
N VAL A 190 -20.01 -2.29 -4.90
CA VAL A 190 -18.79 -1.50 -4.76
C VAL A 190 -17.66 -2.11 -5.61
N PHE A 191 -16.59 -1.34 -5.84
CA PHE A 191 -15.48 -1.75 -6.70
C PHE A 191 -14.77 -3.02 -6.20
N CYS A 192 -14.64 -4.03 -7.06
CA CYS A 192 -13.98 -5.30 -6.78
C CYS A 192 -12.64 -5.45 -7.53
N MET A 193 -11.54 -5.64 -6.78
CA MET A 193 -10.22 -5.96 -7.32
C MET A 193 -9.79 -7.38 -6.91
N GLY A 194 -9.66 -8.30 -7.88
CA GLY A 194 -9.27 -9.69 -7.59
C GLY A 194 -7.78 -9.97 -7.60
N GLU A 195 -7.36 -10.90 -6.74
CA GLU A 195 -6.03 -11.48 -6.81
C GLU A 195 -5.98 -12.66 -7.80
N VAL A 196 -5.50 -12.39 -9.01
CA VAL A 196 -5.13 -13.44 -9.98
C VAL A 196 -3.61 -13.61 -9.93
N PHE A 197 -3.11 -14.34 -8.93
CA PHE A 197 -1.67 -14.53 -8.73
C PHE A 197 -1.03 -15.27 -9.92
N GLY A 198 -0.20 -14.56 -10.70
CA GLY A 198 0.63 -15.13 -11.76
C GLY A 198 1.01 -14.12 -12.86
N PRO A 199 2.02 -14.44 -13.69
CA PRO A 199 2.47 -13.55 -14.78
C PRO A 199 1.59 -13.60 -16.05
N ASP A 200 0.60 -14.49 -16.12
CA ASP A 200 -0.18 -14.74 -17.33
C ASP A 200 -1.21 -13.63 -17.58
N ILE A 201 -0.95 -12.81 -18.61
CA ILE A 201 -1.80 -11.69 -19.02
C ILE A 201 -3.16 -12.17 -19.57
N GLN A 202 -3.20 -13.29 -20.29
CA GLN A 202 -4.43 -13.82 -20.88
C GLN A 202 -5.36 -14.35 -19.78
N LEU A 203 -4.80 -15.09 -18.81
CA LEU A 203 -5.53 -15.53 -17.62
C LEU A 203 -6.02 -14.32 -16.81
N GLY A 204 -5.13 -13.37 -16.49
CA GLY A 204 -5.48 -12.17 -15.73
C GLY A 204 -6.60 -11.35 -16.37
N ALA A 205 -6.47 -11.04 -17.67
CA ALA A 205 -7.50 -10.31 -18.41
C ALA A 205 -8.84 -11.05 -18.47
N SER A 206 -8.84 -12.39 -18.41
CA SER A 206 -10.08 -13.19 -18.40
C SER A 206 -10.93 -13.06 -17.13
N TYR A 207 -10.40 -12.41 -16.08
CA TYR A 207 -11.12 -12.02 -14.85
C TYR A 207 -11.60 -10.56 -14.86
N GLN A 208 -11.10 -9.71 -15.77
CA GLN A 208 -11.62 -8.35 -15.92
C GLN A 208 -12.92 -8.36 -16.74
N GLY A 209 -14.02 -7.92 -16.13
CA GLY A 209 -15.38 -8.09 -16.61
C GLY A 209 -16.26 -8.77 -15.57
N PRO A 210 -15.96 -10.02 -15.15
CA PRO A 210 -16.53 -10.62 -13.94
C PRO A 210 -16.16 -9.88 -12.66
N LEU A 211 -14.96 -9.30 -12.61
CA LEU A 211 -14.49 -8.33 -11.62
C LEU A 211 -14.21 -6.98 -12.31
N ASP A 212 -14.29 -5.87 -11.58
CA ASP A 212 -13.94 -4.55 -12.12
C ASP A 212 -12.44 -4.45 -12.45
N SER A 213 -11.62 -5.08 -11.60
CA SER A 213 -10.17 -5.02 -11.65
C SER A 213 -9.49 -6.29 -11.15
N ILE A 214 -8.19 -6.40 -11.40
CA ILE A 214 -7.29 -7.35 -10.75
C ILE A 214 -6.02 -6.66 -10.25
N LEU A 215 -5.35 -7.28 -9.28
CA LEU A 215 -3.96 -6.95 -8.94
C LEU A 215 -3.04 -7.29 -10.13
N ASN A 216 -2.22 -6.34 -10.53
CA ASN A 216 -1.46 -6.37 -11.77
C ASN A 216 -0.14 -7.16 -11.64
N PHE A 217 -0.24 -8.45 -11.30
CA PHE A 217 0.91 -9.36 -11.22
C PHE A 217 1.76 -9.40 -12.50
N PRO A 218 1.18 -9.41 -13.74
CA PRO A 218 1.99 -9.36 -14.95
C PRO A 218 2.90 -8.13 -15.03
N LEU A 219 2.38 -6.94 -14.67
CA LEU A 219 3.20 -5.74 -14.60
C LEU A 219 4.24 -5.82 -13.48
N TYR A 220 3.90 -6.32 -12.30
CA TYR A 220 4.87 -6.55 -11.21
C TYR A 220 6.09 -7.35 -11.70
N TYR A 221 5.88 -8.49 -12.38
CA TYR A 221 6.99 -9.28 -12.92
C TYR A 221 7.78 -8.53 -14.00
N GLY A 222 7.11 -7.74 -14.85
CA GLY A 222 7.76 -6.87 -15.83
C GLY A 222 8.64 -5.80 -15.17
N LEU A 223 8.16 -5.15 -14.11
CA LEU A 223 8.90 -4.12 -13.38
C LEU A 223 10.08 -4.70 -12.59
N VAL A 224 9.91 -5.86 -11.97
CA VAL A 224 11.00 -6.62 -11.33
C VAL A 224 12.10 -6.98 -12.35
N GLN A 225 11.74 -7.42 -13.55
CA GLN A 225 12.71 -7.71 -14.63
C GLN A 225 13.36 -6.45 -15.23
N ALA A 226 12.66 -5.32 -15.26
CA ALA A 226 13.17 -4.10 -15.89
C ALA A 226 13.99 -3.21 -14.96
N PHE A 227 13.68 -3.17 -13.66
CA PHE A 227 14.30 -2.26 -12.70
C PHE A 227 15.00 -2.97 -11.52
N GLY A 228 14.64 -4.21 -11.20
CA GLY A 228 15.11 -4.89 -9.99
C GLY A 228 16.64 -5.09 -9.96
N ASN A 229 17.22 -5.75 -10.96
CA ASN A 229 18.65 -6.07 -10.99
C ASN A 229 19.39 -5.34 -12.14
N PRO A 230 20.09 -4.21 -11.87
CA PRO A 230 20.90 -3.47 -12.84
C PRO A 230 21.80 -4.29 -13.78
N GLN A 231 22.17 -5.51 -13.40
CA GLN A 231 23.07 -6.40 -14.15
C GLN A 231 22.35 -7.41 -15.06
N ALA A 232 21.03 -7.61 -14.87
CA ALA A 232 20.19 -8.54 -15.62
C ALA A 232 18.96 -7.86 -16.25
N ASN A 233 18.83 -6.54 -16.08
CA ASN A 233 17.63 -5.80 -16.41
C ASN A 233 17.27 -5.87 -17.90
N ASN A 234 16.00 -6.11 -18.18
CA ASN A 234 15.46 -6.23 -19.53
C ASN A 234 14.28 -5.26 -19.72
N MET A 235 14.58 -4.03 -20.13
CA MET A 235 13.52 -3.04 -20.41
C MET A 235 12.58 -3.51 -21.53
N THR A 236 13.09 -4.27 -22.51
CA THR A 236 12.32 -4.85 -23.62
C THR A 236 11.24 -5.84 -23.13
N SER A 237 11.49 -6.61 -22.05
CA SER A 237 10.46 -7.43 -21.39
C SER A 237 9.29 -6.56 -20.91
N LEU A 238 9.57 -5.43 -20.25
CA LEU A 238 8.53 -4.51 -19.78
C LEU A 238 7.75 -3.89 -20.94
N ILE A 239 8.40 -3.50 -22.05
CA ILE A 239 7.69 -3.03 -23.25
C ILE A 239 6.75 -4.11 -23.81
N SER A 240 7.17 -5.38 -23.75
CA SER A 240 6.38 -6.52 -24.21
C SER A 240 5.16 -6.74 -23.32
N VAL A 241 5.32 -6.64 -21.99
CA VAL A 241 4.23 -6.69 -21.01
C VAL A 241 3.25 -5.52 -21.17
N ILE A 242 3.73 -4.28 -21.39
CA ILE A 242 2.89 -3.11 -21.65
C ILE A 242 2.04 -3.32 -22.90
N SER A 243 2.68 -3.66 -24.02
CA SER A 243 2.04 -3.86 -25.33
C SER A 243 1.02 -5.00 -25.30
N GLU A 244 1.32 -6.10 -24.61
CA GLU A 244 0.36 -7.19 -24.45
C GLU A 244 -0.78 -6.84 -23.51
N SER A 245 -0.50 -6.14 -22.40
CA SER A 245 -1.53 -5.71 -21.45
C SER A 245 -2.55 -4.78 -22.10
N GLN A 246 -2.10 -3.73 -22.79
CA GLN A 246 -2.96 -2.75 -23.48
C GLN A 246 -3.79 -3.36 -24.61
N ARG A 247 -3.34 -4.49 -25.18
CA ARG A 247 -4.07 -5.24 -26.22
C ARG A 247 -5.08 -6.24 -25.64
N THR A 248 -4.88 -6.72 -24.41
CA THR A 248 -5.58 -7.89 -23.87
C THR A 248 -6.54 -7.53 -22.75
N PHE A 249 -6.16 -6.64 -21.83
CA PHE A 249 -7.06 -6.11 -20.82
C PHE A 249 -8.11 -5.20 -21.46
N LYS A 250 -9.30 -5.17 -20.87
CA LYS A 250 -10.40 -4.30 -21.29
C LYS A 250 -10.11 -2.84 -20.92
N ASP A 251 -9.48 -2.63 -19.77
CA ASP A 251 -9.11 -1.31 -19.25
C ASP A 251 -7.86 -1.44 -18.34
N THR A 252 -6.70 -0.96 -18.82
CA THR A 252 -5.47 -0.91 -18.02
C THR A 252 -5.52 0.14 -16.90
N GLY A 253 -6.39 1.15 -17.02
CA GLY A 253 -6.58 2.23 -16.05
C GLY A 253 -7.18 1.79 -14.72
N LEU A 254 -7.84 0.63 -14.67
CA LEU A 254 -8.45 0.08 -13.45
C LEU A 254 -7.54 -0.87 -12.66
N LEU A 255 -6.45 -1.37 -13.26
CA LEU A 255 -5.61 -2.43 -12.67
C LEU A 255 -4.84 -1.95 -11.43
N GLY A 256 -4.68 -2.81 -10.41
CA GLY A 256 -3.94 -2.49 -9.19
C GLY A 256 -2.43 -2.71 -9.35
N ASN A 257 -1.66 -1.64 -9.56
CA ASN A 257 -0.21 -1.70 -9.77
C ASN A 257 0.52 -1.72 -8.43
N PHE A 258 1.34 -2.75 -8.18
CA PHE A 258 2.12 -2.87 -6.95
C PHE A 258 3.56 -3.33 -7.22
N LEU A 259 4.44 -3.09 -6.25
CA LEU A 259 5.85 -3.53 -6.25
C LEU A 259 6.20 -4.41 -5.06
N GLU A 260 5.42 -4.31 -3.98
CA GLU A 260 5.51 -5.13 -2.78
C GLU A 260 4.08 -5.52 -2.37
N ASN A 261 3.92 -6.69 -1.77
CA ASN A 261 2.74 -7.10 -1.02
C ASN A 261 3.17 -8.11 0.06
N GLN A 262 2.21 -8.67 0.79
CA GLN A 262 2.48 -9.64 1.87
C GLN A 262 2.87 -11.06 1.40
N ASP A 263 2.86 -11.34 0.09
CA ASP A 263 3.05 -12.68 -0.49
C ASP A 263 4.24 -12.76 -1.47
N VAL A 264 4.90 -11.62 -1.76
CA VAL A 264 6.18 -11.54 -2.47
C VAL A 264 7.27 -10.87 -1.60
N PRO A 265 8.57 -11.10 -1.86
CA PRO A 265 9.64 -10.51 -1.06
C PRO A 265 9.77 -9.01 -1.31
N ARG A 266 9.95 -8.20 -0.25
CA ARG A 266 10.07 -6.73 -0.37
C ARG A 266 11.23 -6.31 -1.26
N TRP A 267 11.05 -5.20 -1.97
CA TRP A 267 11.99 -4.70 -2.96
C TRP A 267 13.35 -4.39 -2.33
N SER A 268 13.38 -3.65 -1.22
CA SER A 268 14.62 -3.33 -0.49
C SER A 268 15.25 -4.55 0.23
N GLY A 269 14.53 -5.68 0.32
CA GLY A 269 15.07 -6.97 0.74
C GLY A 269 15.82 -7.72 -0.36
N GLN A 270 15.50 -7.43 -1.63
CA GLN A 270 16.10 -8.04 -2.82
C GLN A 270 17.17 -7.14 -3.46
N TYR A 271 16.89 -5.84 -3.60
CA TYR A 271 17.66 -4.88 -4.39
C TYR A 271 18.12 -3.71 -3.51
N GLN A 272 19.44 -3.48 -3.45
CA GLN A 272 20.02 -2.48 -2.54
C GLN A 272 20.24 -1.09 -3.17
N ASP A 273 20.14 -0.97 -4.49
CA ASP A 273 20.25 0.32 -5.17
C ASP A 273 18.93 1.10 -5.03
N PRO A 274 18.91 2.30 -4.41
CA PRO A 274 17.67 3.05 -4.24
C PRO A 274 17.03 3.48 -5.57
N GLN A 275 17.82 3.71 -6.64
CA GLN A 275 17.27 4.09 -7.94
C GLN A 275 16.50 2.96 -8.63
N SER A 276 16.77 1.70 -8.27
CA SER A 276 15.95 0.55 -8.68
C SER A 276 14.51 0.71 -8.18
N LEU A 277 14.34 1.00 -6.89
CA LEU A 277 13.03 1.24 -6.28
C LEU A 277 12.40 2.53 -6.78
N TYR A 278 13.15 3.63 -6.89
CA TYR A 278 12.60 4.93 -7.29
C TYR A 278 12.08 4.91 -8.73
N ASN A 279 12.80 4.32 -9.70
CA ASN A 279 12.30 4.23 -11.08
C ASN A 279 11.05 3.34 -11.16
N ALA A 280 11.03 2.22 -10.43
CA ALA A 280 9.85 1.35 -10.37
C ALA A 280 8.64 2.04 -9.72
N LEU A 281 8.84 2.85 -8.67
CA LEU A 281 7.78 3.65 -8.04
C LEU A 281 7.25 4.70 -9.02
N VAL A 282 8.13 5.50 -9.64
CA VAL A 282 7.72 6.52 -10.61
C VAL A 282 6.93 5.89 -11.78
N PHE A 283 7.35 4.72 -12.27
CA PHE A 283 6.55 3.94 -13.23
C PHE A 283 5.14 3.67 -12.67
N SER A 284 5.04 3.02 -11.51
CA SER A 284 3.76 2.55 -10.94
C SER A 284 2.73 3.66 -10.75
N PHE A 285 3.19 4.87 -10.42
CA PHE A 285 2.34 6.05 -10.23
C PHE A 285 1.93 6.75 -11.53
N MET A 286 2.83 6.83 -12.52
CA MET A 286 2.60 7.60 -13.76
C MET A 286 1.99 6.77 -14.90
N TYR A 287 2.11 5.44 -14.85
CA TYR A 287 1.50 4.51 -15.79
C TYR A 287 -0.02 4.34 -15.57
N ASP A 288 -0.70 3.65 -16.50
CA ASP A 288 -2.10 3.26 -16.39
C ASP A 288 -2.34 2.40 -15.14
N GLY A 289 -3.43 2.64 -14.40
CA GLY A 289 -3.80 1.85 -13.23
C GLY A 289 -3.88 2.65 -11.93
N ILE A 290 -4.20 1.93 -10.86
CA ILE A 290 -4.30 2.38 -9.48
C ILE A 290 -2.98 2.01 -8.77
N PRO A 291 -2.15 2.97 -8.33
CA PRO A 291 -0.93 2.65 -7.59
C PRO A 291 -1.26 2.15 -6.17
N VAL A 292 -0.75 0.96 -5.84
CA VAL A 292 -0.89 0.29 -4.54
C VAL A 292 0.49 0.15 -3.91
N ILE A 293 0.64 0.72 -2.71
CA ILE A 293 1.86 0.65 -1.91
C ILE A 293 1.59 -0.20 -0.67
N TYR A 294 2.38 -1.26 -0.49
CA TYR A 294 2.33 -2.07 0.72
C TYR A 294 3.11 -1.38 1.84
N TYR A 295 2.48 -1.26 3.01
CA TYR A 295 3.05 -0.49 4.12
C TYR A 295 4.46 -0.99 4.50
N GLY A 296 5.34 -0.07 4.89
CA GLY A 296 6.75 -0.34 5.15
C GLY A 296 7.64 -0.22 3.91
N GLN A 297 7.09 -0.24 2.69
CA GLN A 297 7.86 0.04 1.47
C GLN A 297 8.43 1.46 1.49
N GLU A 298 7.64 2.43 1.96
CA GLU A 298 8.03 3.82 2.18
C GLU A 298 9.08 3.99 3.31
N GLN A 299 9.32 2.93 4.09
CA GLN A 299 10.33 2.84 5.14
C GLN A 299 11.49 1.88 4.76
N TYR A 300 11.56 1.45 3.50
CA TYR A 300 12.56 0.52 2.97
C TYR A 300 12.67 -0.81 3.75
N PHE A 301 11.52 -1.34 4.19
CA PHE A 301 11.46 -2.64 4.86
C PHE A 301 12.07 -3.75 3.98
N LYS A 302 12.72 -4.73 4.62
CA LYS A 302 13.66 -5.67 3.94
C LYS A 302 13.28 -7.14 4.08
N GLY A 303 12.12 -7.41 4.66
CA GLY A 303 11.54 -8.75 4.76
C GLY A 303 11.46 -9.43 3.40
N LYS A 304 11.92 -10.68 3.35
CA LYS A 304 11.82 -11.51 2.15
C LYS A 304 10.49 -12.24 2.13
N ASP A 305 10.47 -13.54 1.84
CA ASP A 305 9.27 -14.35 1.80
C ASP A 305 8.52 -14.37 3.15
N ASP A 306 7.24 -14.74 3.13
CA ASP A 306 6.43 -14.93 4.35
C ASP A 306 7.16 -15.83 5.37
N PRO A 307 7.25 -15.45 6.67
CA PRO A 307 6.61 -14.31 7.35
C PRO A 307 7.53 -13.07 7.50
N ALA A 308 8.61 -12.96 6.72
CA ALA A 308 9.61 -11.92 6.91
C ALA A 308 9.13 -10.53 6.43
N ASN A 309 8.37 -10.46 5.33
CA ASN A 309 7.75 -9.24 4.76
C ASN A 309 6.57 -8.67 5.57
N ARG A 310 6.14 -9.34 6.66
CA ARG A 310 5.07 -8.87 7.55
C ARG A 310 5.63 -8.16 8.78
N GLU A 311 6.67 -7.34 8.61
CA GLU A 311 7.22 -6.54 9.72
C GLU A 311 6.18 -5.51 10.21
N PRO A 312 5.99 -5.32 11.53
CA PRO A 312 5.10 -4.28 12.04
C PRO A 312 5.63 -2.89 11.66
N LEU A 313 4.74 -1.96 11.33
CA LEU A 313 5.13 -0.60 10.92
C LEU A 313 5.66 0.27 12.07
N TRP A 314 5.06 0.17 13.26
CA TRP A 314 5.32 1.09 14.38
C TRP A 314 6.77 1.21 14.87
N PRO A 315 7.70 0.22 14.73
CA PRO A 315 9.11 0.42 15.07
C PRO A 315 9.82 1.44 14.18
N SER A 316 9.31 1.73 12.97
CA SER A 316 9.77 2.85 12.13
C SER A 316 9.50 4.22 12.76
N LYS A 317 8.62 4.27 13.78
CA LYS A 317 8.09 5.50 14.39
C LYS A 317 7.41 6.45 13.41
N TYR A 318 7.00 5.96 12.23
CA TYR A 318 6.34 6.77 11.19
C TYR A 318 7.21 7.94 10.71
N LEU A 319 8.54 7.76 10.70
CA LEU A 319 9.50 8.80 10.36
C LEU A 319 9.43 9.21 8.89
N GLU A 320 9.48 10.51 8.63
CA GLU A 320 9.64 11.05 7.29
C GLU A 320 11.06 10.75 6.76
N ASN A 321 11.14 10.23 5.54
CA ASN A 321 12.38 9.89 4.86
C ASN A 321 12.23 10.11 3.33
N ASN A 322 13.27 9.81 2.55
CA ASN A 322 13.25 10.02 1.09
C ASN A 322 12.15 9.24 0.35
N GLY A 323 11.78 8.05 0.83
CA GLY A 323 10.71 7.21 0.30
C GLY A 323 9.33 7.79 0.57
N THR A 324 9.05 8.20 1.83
CA THR A 324 7.79 8.88 2.16
C THR A 324 7.64 10.18 1.36
N ARG A 325 8.74 10.94 1.17
CA ARG A 325 8.76 12.16 0.34
C ARG A 325 8.47 11.88 -1.14
N LEU A 326 9.09 10.85 -1.72
CA LEU A 326 8.85 10.48 -3.12
C LEU A 326 7.40 10.03 -3.33
N VAL A 327 6.85 9.21 -2.42
CA VAL A 327 5.44 8.79 -2.46
C VAL A 327 4.51 10.00 -2.31
N ALA A 328 4.77 10.90 -1.38
CA ALA A 328 4.01 12.15 -1.22
C ALA A 328 4.04 13.01 -2.49
N CYS A 329 5.22 13.20 -3.08
CA CYS A 329 5.43 13.92 -4.33
C CYS A 329 4.59 13.35 -5.49
N LEU A 330 4.70 12.03 -5.70
CA LEU A 330 4.01 11.33 -6.79
C LEU A 330 2.48 11.34 -6.60
N ASN A 331 1.99 11.14 -5.37
CA ASN A 331 0.56 11.26 -5.07
C ASN A 331 0.06 12.70 -5.27
N GLN A 332 0.76 13.72 -4.74
CA GLN A 332 0.35 15.11 -4.88
C GLN A 332 0.23 15.52 -6.36
N PHE A 333 1.23 15.17 -7.17
CA PHE A 333 1.19 15.45 -8.61
C PHE A 333 0.10 14.64 -9.34
N ARG A 334 -0.03 13.34 -9.08
CA ARG A 334 -1.08 12.48 -9.68
C ARG A 334 -2.48 12.96 -9.32
N ASN A 335 -2.72 13.31 -8.05
CA ASN A 335 -3.99 13.83 -7.58
C ASN A 335 -4.31 15.20 -8.20
N PHE A 336 -3.31 16.07 -8.41
CA PHE A 336 -3.46 17.32 -9.15
C PHE A 336 -3.89 17.09 -10.61
N LEU A 337 -3.27 16.12 -11.32
CA LEU A 337 -3.64 15.77 -12.70
C LEU A 337 -5.09 15.28 -12.77
N VAL A 338 -5.48 14.34 -11.91
CA VAL A 338 -6.85 13.81 -11.83
C VAL A 338 -7.87 14.91 -11.49
N ALA A 339 -7.59 15.76 -10.49
CA ALA A 339 -8.49 16.86 -10.11
C ALA A 339 -8.61 17.94 -11.21
N SER A 340 -7.57 18.13 -12.01
CA SER A 340 -7.58 19.08 -13.14
C SER A 340 -8.38 18.52 -14.33
N ALA A 341 -8.25 17.22 -14.61
CA ALA A 341 -9.05 16.52 -15.60
C ALA A 341 -10.56 16.63 -15.29
N VAL A 342 -10.97 16.35 -14.05
CA VAL A 342 -12.39 16.47 -13.62
C VAL A 342 -12.95 17.88 -13.86
N LYS A 343 -12.21 18.93 -13.48
CA LYS A 343 -12.64 20.33 -13.69
C LYS A 343 -12.80 20.72 -15.16
N SER A 344 -12.01 20.10 -16.06
CA SER A 344 -12.10 20.37 -17.51
C SER A 344 -13.34 19.77 -18.17
N ILE A 345 -13.88 18.68 -17.60
CA ILE A 345 -15.11 18.02 -18.06
C ILE A 345 -16.33 18.88 -17.70
N GLU A 346 -16.31 19.54 -16.53
CA GLU A 346 -17.38 20.44 -16.08
C GLU A 346 -17.32 21.83 -16.77
N ASN A 347 -16.12 22.34 -17.06
CA ASN A 347 -15.89 23.62 -17.73
C ASN A 347 -14.93 23.44 -18.91
N SER A 348 -15.50 23.31 -20.11
CA SER A 348 -14.89 22.89 -21.39
C SER A 348 -13.80 23.83 -21.98
N THR A 349 -12.75 24.16 -21.21
CA THR A 349 -11.67 25.09 -21.62
C THR A 349 -10.27 24.81 -21.02
N SER A 350 -10.03 23.73 -20.27
CA SER A 350 -8.69 23.45 -19.68
C SER A 350 -7.99 22.24 -20.30
N ALA A 351 -6.71 22.39 -20.63
CA ALA A 351 -5.92 21.45 -21.44
C ALA A 351 -5.35 20.21 -20.70
N THR A 352 -5.96 19.82 -19.57
CA THR A 352 -5.69 18.53 -18.88
C THR A 352 -6.81 17.52 -19.13
N ALA A 353 -7.55 17.70 -20.22
CA ALA A 353 -8.78 16.99 -20.53
C ALA A 353 -8.55 15.48 -20.62
N ASP A 354 -8.95 14.82 -19.53
CA ASP A 354 -9.02 13.37 -19.37
C ASP A 354 -7.70 12.58 -19.20
N TRP A 355 -6.73 13.12 -18.45
CA TRP A 355 -5.53 12.35 -18.05
C TRP A 355 -5.86 10.99 -17.40
N LEU A 356 -7.01 10.86 -16.75
CA LEU A 356 -7.42 9.62 -16.09
C LEU A 356 -7.79 8.51 -17.08
N HIS A 357 -8.54 8.82 -18.16
CA HIS A 357 -8.92 7.83 -19.17
C HIS A 357 -7.98 7.80 -20.40
N GLU A 358 -7.01 8.73 -20.51
CA GLU A 358 -5.88 8.58 -21.41
C GLU A 358 -5.00 7.37 -21.04
N SER A 359 -4.69 6.52 -22.01
CA SER A 359 -3.74 5.41 -21.87
C SER A 359 -2.31 5.81 -22.23
N THR A 360 -1.35 5.28 -21.49
CA THR A 360 0.08 5.57 -21.59
C THR A 360 0.67 5.09 -22.92
N GLN A 361 1.42 5.96 -23.61
CA GLN A 361 2.14 5.63 -24.83
C GLN A 361 3.64 5.46 -24.57
N VAL A 362 4.25 4.42 -25.13
CA VAL A 362 5.72 4.28 -25.18
C VAL A 362 6.25 5.09 -26.37
N LEU A 363 6.89 6.23 -26.10
CA LEU A 363 7.45 7.10 -27.16
C LEU A 363 8.79 6.57 -27.70
N SER A 364 9.64 6.07 -26.81
CA SER A 364 10.90 5.42 -27.15
C SER A 364 11.36 4.49 -26.02
N HIS A 365 12.23 3.54 -26.36
CA HIS A 365 12.93 2.71 -25.37
C HIS A 365 14.30 2.27 -25.89
N THR A 366 15.17 1.89 -24.97
CA THR A 366 16.44 1.18 -25.20
C THR A 366 16.43 -0.11 -24.36
N GLU A 367 17.55 -0.83 -24.28
CA GLU A 367 17.70 -1.92 -23.29
C GLU A 367 17.68 -1.42 -21.83
N HIS A 368 17.89 -0.12 -21.64
CA HIS A 368 18.11 0.52 -20.34
C HIS A 368 17.09 1.58 -19.93
N ASP A 369 16.49 2.26 -20.90
CA ASP A 369 15.68 3.45 -20.69
C ASP A 369 14.33 3.30 -21.38
N VAL A 370 13.27 3.86 -20.78
CA VAL A 370 11.93 3.94 -21.39
C VAL A 370 11.37 5.34 -21.23
N VAL A 371 10.77 5.86 -22.30
CA VAL A 371 10.07 7.15 -22.32
C VAL A 371 8.58 6.88 -22.52
N LEU A 372 7.80 7.24 -21.51
CA LEU A 372 6.35 7.11 -21.47
C LEU A 372 5.71 8.50 -21.58
N ALA A 373 4.56 8.59 -22.24
CA ALA A 373 3.72 9.78 -22.27
C ALA A 373 2.27 9.46 -21.90
N ARG A 374 1.64 10.30 -21.10
CA ARG A 374 0.21 10.20 -20.74
C ARG A 374 -0.34 11.60 -20.51
N GLY A 375 -1.27 12.04 -21.37
CA GLY A 375 -1.68 13.43 -21.45
C GLY A 375 -0.49 14.39 -21.56
N PRO A 376 -0.48 15.51 -20.82
CA PRO A 376 0.60 16.48 -20.88
C PRO A 376 1.87 16.06 -20.13
N VAL A 377 2.00 14.81 -19.66
CA VAL A 377 3.11 14.33 -18.82
C VAL A 377 4.00 13.35 -19.57
N ILE A 378 5.32 13.52 -19.47
CA ILE A 378 6.31 12.58 -19.97
C ILE A 378 7.15 12.04 -18.81
N SER A 379 7.19 10.72 -18.66
CA SER A 379 8.04 10.03 -17.68
C SER A 379 9.21 9.37 -18.39
N ILE A 380 10.43 9.73 -18.00
CA ILE A 380 11.68 9.15 -18.51
C ILE A 380 12.29 8.32 -17.38
N LEU A 381 12.41 7.03 -17.62
CA LEU A 381 12.79 6.03 -16.61
C LEU A 381 14.00 5.25 -17.07
N THR A 382 14.84 4.83 -16.13
CA THR A 382 16.12 4.18 -16.43
C THR A 382 16.45 3.08 -15.43
N ASN A 383 17.11 2.03 -15.90
CA ASN A 383 17.45 0.84 -15.11
C ASN A 383 18.93 0.74 -14.74
N ARG A 384 19.67 1.83 -14.98
CA ARG A 384 21.13 1.97 -14.82
C ARG A 384 21.61 2.02 -13.36
N GLY A 385 20.70 2.28 -12.42
CA GLY A 385 21.01 2.42 -10.99
C GLY A 385 21.68 3.76 -10.64
N SER A 386 22.10 3.91 -9.38
CA SER A 386 22.64 5.15 -8.79
C SER A 386 24.01 5.61 -9.37
N GLY A 387 24.54 4.92 -10.38
CA GLY A 387 25.81 5.27 -11.01
C GLY A 387 25.74 6.52 -11.90
N LYS A 388 26.91 7.10 -12.17
CA LYS A 388 27.14 8.13 -13.20
C LYS A 388 27.51 7.45 -14.51
N PHE A 389 26.88 7.85 -15.62
CA PHE A 389 27.10 7.24 -16.93
C PHE A 389 27.21 8.31 -18.01
N ASN A 390 28.18 8.16 -18.93
CA ASN A 390 28.19 8.91 -20.19
C ASN A 390 27.13 8.31 -21.13
N ALA A 391 25.88 8.61 -20.82
CA ALA A 391 24.69 8.11 -21.48
C ALA A 391 23.56 9.13 -21.31
N SER A 392 22.58 9.08 -22.20
CA SER A 392 21.35 9.87 -22.07
C SER A 392 20.15 9.11 -22.62
N ALA A 393 18.98 9.29 -22.01
CA ALA A 393 17.72 8.96 -22.65
C ALA A 393 17.30 10.13 -23.53
N SER A 394 16.84 9.85 -24.76
CA SER A 394 16.37 10.86 -25.69
C SER A 394 15.09 10.43 -26.40
N VAL A 395 14.25 11.42 -26.71
CA VAL A 395 13.06 11.26 -27.54
C VAL A 395 13.09 12.36 -28.62
N LEU A 396 12.97 11.96 -29.89
CA LEU A 396 13.11 12.88 -31.03
C LEU A 396 11.86 13.75 -31.25
N ASN A 397 10.69 13.23 -30.88
CA ASN A 397 9.41 13.94 -30.91
C ASN A 397 8.66 13.60 -29.62
N SER A 398 8.63 14.54 -28.68
CA SER A 398 7.88 14.41 -27.41
C SER A 398 6.37 14.68 -27.56
N GLY A 399 5.91 15.16 -28.73
CA GLY A 399 4.58 15.72 -28.91
C GLY A 399 4.45 17.20 -28.49
N TYR A 400 5.41 17.73 -27.73
CA TYR A 400 5.47 19.16 -27.41
C TYR A 400 6.05 20.00 -28.56
N PRO A 401 5.69 21.30 -28.68
CA PRO A 401 6.34 22.19 -29.64
C PRO A 401 7.81 22.44 -29.27
N SER A 402 8.61 22.91 -30.23
CA SER A 402 10.00 23.33 -30.01
C SER A 402 10.08 24.55 -29.09
N GLY A 403 11.04 24.57 -28.15
CA GLY A 403 11.20 25.67 -27.19
C GLY A 403 10.19 25.66 -26.03
N GLN A 404 9.46 24.57 -25.82
CA GLN A 404 8.49 24.41 -24.74
C GLN A 404 9.22 24.31 -23.38
N PRO A 405 8.96 25.22 -22.41
CA PRO A 405 9.48 25.09 -21.06
C PRO A 405 8.73 24.03 -20.26
N LEU A 406 9.48 23.05 -19.75
CA LEU A 406 9.05 21.94 -18.92
C LEU A 406 9.72 22.02 -17.54
N ILE A 407 9.08 21.43 -16.53
CA ILE A 407 9.64 21.24 -15.19
C ILE A 407 9.59 19.75 -14.87
N ASP A 408 10.68 19.20 -14.34
CA ASP A 408 10.67 17.91 -13.65
C ASP A 408 10.09 18.10 -12.24
N ILE A 409 8.99 17.40 -11.96
CA ILE A 409 8.30 17.53 -10.66
C ILE A 409 9.10 16.91 -9.51
N ILE A 410 10.03 15.98 -9.79
CA ILE A 410 10.84 15.30 -8.78
C ILE A 410 12.01 16.18 -8.31
N SER A 411 12.80 16.73 -9.24
CA SER A 411 14.02 17.49 -8.94
C SER A 411 13.88 19.02 -9.04
N CYS A 412 12.69 19.55 -9.40
CA CYS A 412 12.48 20.95 -9.80
C CYS A 412 13.28 21.39 -11.05
N SER A 413 14.02 20.50 -11.71
CA SER A 413 14.91 20.88 -12.82
C SER A 413 14.11 21.38 -14.02
N GLN A 414 14.58 22.46 -14.64
CA GLN A 414 13.95 23.03 -15.84
C GLN A 414 14.52 22.37 -17.09
N TYR A 415 13.63 21.99 -18.00
CA TYR A 415 13.98 21.45 -19.32
C TYR A 415 13.32 22.30 -20.41
N VAL A 416 13.93 22.32 -21.59
CA VAL A 416 13.37 22.99 -22.77
C VAL A 416 13.47 22.04 -23.95
N THR A 417 12.40 21.90 -24.72
CA THR A 417 12.41 21.05 -25.91
C THR A 417 13.28 21.65 -27.02
N GLY A 418 14.08 20.81 -27.66
CA GLY A 418 14.82 21.15 -28.87
C GLY A 418 13.94 21.20 -30.12
N ALA A 419 14.61 21.32 -31.28
CA ALA A 419 13.94 21.29 -32.58
C ALA A 419 13.08 20.02 -32.74
N GLY A 420 11.90 20.16 -33.35
CA GLY A 420 10.95 19.04 -33.51
C GLY A 420 10.31 18.53 -32.22
N GLY A 421 10.50 19.22 -31.09
CA GLY A 421 10.03 18.75 -29.78
C GLY A 421 10.98 17.74 -29.13
N ALA A 422 12.24 17.67 -29.56
CA ALA A 422 13.20 16.72 -29.00
C ALA A 422 13.48 16.99 -27.50
N LEU A 423 13.68 15.93 -26.72
CA LEU A 423 14.11 16.00 -25.31
C LEU A 423 15.24 15.02 -25.04
N THR A 424 16.13 15.41 -24.13
CA THR A 424 17.29 14.60 -23.70
C THR A 424 17.50 14.77 -22.19
N VAL A 425 17.68 13.65 -21.49
CA VAL A 425 18.06 13.58 -20.07
C VAL A 425 19.44 12.95 -19.98
N SER A 426 20.44 13.70 -19.47
CA SER A 426 21.80 13.19 -19.23
C SER A 426 21.89 12.44 -17.91
N TYR A 427 22.65 11.35 -17.90
CA TYR A 427 22.96 10.55 -16.71
C TYR A 427 24.41 10.74 -16.20
N GLU A 428 25.13 11.74 -16.73
CA GLU A 428 26.53 12.01 -16.38
C GLU A 428 26.72 12.38 -14.90
N GLU A 429 25.72 12.99 -14.27
CA GLU A 429 25.75 13.32 -12.83
C GLU A 429 25.08 12.26 -11.95
N GLY A 430 24.37 11.28 -12.53
CA GLY A 430 23.68 10.21 -11.82
C GLY A 430 22.37 9.83 -12.51
N SER A 431 22.10 8.53 -12.66
CA SER A 431 20.86 8.07 -13.31
C SER A 431 19.67 8.15 -12.35
N HIS A 432 18.57 8.73 -12.82
CA HIS A 432 17.35 8.94 -12.05
C HIS A 432 16.13 8.97 -12.97
N ALA A 433 14.95 8.73 -12.39
CA ALA A 433 13.67 8.97 -13.04
C ALA A 433 13.42 10.48 -13.17
N VAL A 434 12.80 10.91 -14.26
CA VAL A 434 12.40 12.30 -14.52
C VAL A 434 10.94 12.32 -14.97
N VAL A 435 10.12 13.21 -14.41
CA VAL A 435 8.69 13.35 -14.75
C VAL A 435 8.40 14.80 -15.15
N LEU A 436 8.34 15.00 -16.47
CA LEU A 436 8.23 16.31 -17.10
C LEU A 436 6.77 16.69 -17.35
N ILE A 437 6.43 17.95 -17.06
CA ILE A 437 5.18 18.59 -17.47
C ILE A 437 5.46 20.03 -17.94
N PRO A 438 4.72 20.58 -18.92
CA PRO A 438 4.81 21.98 -19.28
C PRO A 438 4.54 22.90 -18.09
N SER A 439 5.48 23.81 -17.82
CA SER A 439 5.45 24.74 -16.68
C SER A 439 4.14 25.52 -16.52
N VAL A 440 3.45 25.79 -17.64
CA VAL A 440 2.14 26.46 -17.67
C VAL A 440 1.03 25.73 -16.89
N TYR A 441 1.10 24.39 -16.76
CA TYR A 441 0.13 23.63 -15.96
C TYR A 441 0.36 23.80 -14.45
N LEU A 442 1.56 24.21 -14.04
CA LEU A 442 1.94 24.29 -12.63
C LEU A 442 1.66 25.68 -12.02
N ILE A 443 1.30 26.67 -12.83
CA ILE A 443 0.91 28.02 -12.39
C ILE A 443 -0.31 27.93 -11.46
N ASN A 444 -0.20 28.44 -10.23
CA ASN A 444 -1.22 28.38 -9.18
C ASN A 444 -1.68 26.94 -8.80
N SER A 445 -0.95 25.89 -9.20
CA SER A 445 -1.34 24.49 -8.99
C SER A 445 -1.28 24.03 -7.53
N GLY A 446 -0.45 24.67 -6.71
CA GLY A 446 -0.08 24.16 -5.40
C GLY A 446 0.96 23.03 -5.44
N VAL A 447 1.49 22.67 -6.62
CA VAL A 447 2.44 21.54 -6.80
C VAL A 447 3.85 22.00 -7.19
N ALA A 448 4.00 23.13 -7.91
CA ALA A 448 5.34 23.66 -8.26
C ALA A 448 5.31 25.11 -8.76
N ALA A 449 5.62 26.09 -7.89
CA ALA A 449 6.16 27.40 -8.29
C ALA A 449 6.61 28.20 -7.07
N SER A 450 7.89 28.60 -7.03
CA SER A 450 8.30 29.79 -6.27
C SER A 450 7.94 31.03 -7.09
N ASP A 451 7.05 31.88 -6.57
CA ASP A 451 6.56 33.10 -7.23
C ASP A 451 7.71 34.07 -7.61
N ASP A 452 8.85 33.98 -6.92
CA ASP A 452 10.04 34.82 -7.11
C ASP A 452 10.87 34.56 -8.38
N GLN A 453 10.68 33.42 -9.09
CA GLN A 453 11.46 33.13 -10.30
C GLN A 453 10.74 33.44 -11.62
N TYR A 454 9.42 33.64 -11.62
CA TYR A 454 8.67 34.00 -12.83
C TYR A 454 8.65 35.50 -13.11
N ARG A 455 9.83 36.14 -13.08
CA ARG A 455 9.98 37.39 -13.84
C ARG A 455 10.07 37.02 -15.31
N PRO A 456 9.15 37.49 -16.19
CA PRO A 456 9.35 37.31 -17.61
C PRO A 456 10.70 37.94 -17.97
N VAL A 457 11.50 37.24 -18.78
CA VAL A 457 12.75 37.78 -19.30
C VAL A 457 12.40 39.04 -20.08
N GLN A 458 12.57 40.20 -19.44
CA GLN A 458 12.61 41.46 -20.16
C GLN A 458 13.74 41.30 -21.17
N THR A 459 13.35 41.34 -22.44
CA THR A 459 14.29 41.41 -23.55
C THR A 459 15.30 42.49 -23.22
N PHE A 460 16.58 42.09 -23.09
CA PHE A 460 17.67 43.02 -22.83
C PHE A 460 17.81 43.94 -24.04
N ILE A 461 17.06 45.03 -24.03
CA ILE A 461 17.26 46.17 -24.92
C ILE A 461 18.63 46.73 -24.53
N PRO A 462 19.66 46.67 -25.40
CA PRO A 462 20.99 47.10 -25.04
C PRO A 462 20.97 48.59 -24.65
N LEU A 463 21.79 48.94 -23.66
CA LEU A 463 21.75 50.23 -22.94
C LEU A 463 21.79 51.49 -23.84
N PHE A 464 22.26 51.34 -25.08
CA PHE A 464 22.24 52.38 -26.12
C PHE A 464 20.83 52.80 -26.56
N MET A 465 19.80 51.97 -26.45
CA MET A 465 18.45 52.32 -26.95
C MET A 465 17.63 53.17 -25.95
N MET A 466 17.91 53.10 -24.64
CA MET A 466 17.24 53.96 -23.65
C MET A 466 17.65 55.43 -23.77
N ALA A 467 18.87 55.73 -24.22
CA ALA A 467 19.33 57.10 -24.45
C ALA A 467 18.52 57.83 -25.55
N ALA A 468 18.02 57.10 -26.56
CA ALA A 468 17.22 57.68 -27.63
C ALA A 468 15.79 58.06 -27.20
N LEU A 469 15.19 57.29 -26.29
CA LEU A 469 13.82 57.53 -25.80
C LEU A 469 13.74 58.68 -24.80
N LEU A 470 14.77 58.88 -23.97
CA LEU A 470 14.85 60.02 -23.05
C LEU A 470 15.03 61.37 -23.77
N ALA A 471 15.53 61.39 -25.01
CA ALA A 471 15.63 62.60 -25.83
C ALA A 471 14.30 63.05 -26.46
N PHE A 472 13.34 62.13 -26.64
CA PHE A 472 12.02 62.45 -27.22
C PHE A 472 11.01 62.96 -26.19
N GLY A 473 11.09 62.51 -24.93
CA GLY A 473 10.18 62.94 -23.86
C GLY A 473 10.27 64.44 -23.52
N THR A 474 11.47 65.02 -23.58
CA THR A 474 11.72 66.44 -23.31
C THR A 474 11.11 67.38 -24.36
N ILE A 475 10.92 66.90 -25.60
CA ILE A 475 10.29 67.69 -26.67
C ILE A 475 8.77 67.76 -26.46
N ILE A 476 8.13 66.66 -26.06
CA ILE A 476 6.67 66.61 -25.84
C ILE A 476 6.25 67.46 -24.61
N PHE A 477 7.08 67.50 -23.56
CA PHE A 477 6.80 68.30 -22.36
C PHE A 477 6.92 69.83 -22.59
N LEU A 478 7.62 70.26 -23.65
CA LEU A 478 7.69 71.66 -24.07
C LEU A 478 6.46 72.11 -24.87
N PHE A 479 5.79 71.19 -25.58
CA PHE A 479 4.57 71.52 -26.34
C PHE A 479 3.28 71.57 -25.48
N SER A 480 3.16 70.78 -24.41
CA SER A 480 1.95 70.80 -23.57
C SER A 480 1.81 72.08 -22.72
N LYS A 481 2.92 72.72 -22.34
CA LYS A 481 2.91 74.00 -21.59
C LYS A 481 2.53 75.23 -22.41
N LEU A 482 2.43 75.12 -23.73
CA LEU A 482 1.96 76.22 -24.60
C LEU A 482 0.44 76.21 -24.83
N ALA A 483 -0.22 75.07 -24.61
CA ALA A 483 -1.64 74.87 -24.91
C ALA A 483 -2.61 75.26 -23.77
N THR A 484 -2.13 75.42 -22.54
CA THR A 484 -2.99 75.65 -21.35
C THR A 484 -2.97 77.09 -20.81
N ARG A 485 -2.66 78.06 -21.67
CA ARG A 485 -3.04 79.48 -21.47
C ARG A 485 -4.12 79.84 -22.50
N LEU A 486 -5.38 79.49 -22.23
CA LEU A 486 -6.62 80.15 -22.71
C LEU A 486 -7.89 79.29 -22.47
N ARG A 487 -8.39 79.23 -21.23
CA ARG A 487 -9.84 79.24 -20.92
C ARG A 487 -10.07 79.53 -19.44
N LYS A 488 -11.21 80.15 -19.11
CA LYS A 488 -11.44 80.93 -17.88
C LYS A 488 -12.84 80.65 -17.32
N SER A 489 -12.98 80.51 -15.99
CA SER A 489 -14.22 80.41 -15.18
C SER A 489 -15.18 79.25 -15.52
N ARG A 490 -15.77 78.53 -14.55
CA ARG A 490 -16.69 79.03 -13.50
C ARG A 490 -16.85 78.01 -12.34
N ASP A 491 -17.55 78.41 -11.28
CA ASP A 491 -17.60 77.83 -9.93
C ASP A 491 -18.62 76.67 -9.70
N LEU A 492 -18.71 76.21 -8.42
CA LEU A 492 -19.77 75.41 -7.74
C LEU A 492 -19.70 73.86 -7.90
N ASP A 493 -20.03 73.00 -6.92
CA ASP A 493 -20.52 73.19 -5.52
C ASP A 493 -20.20 71.96 -4.59
N GLU A 494 -20.59 72.03 -3.31
CA GLU A 494 -20.33 71.05 -2.21
C GLU A 494 -21.27 69.81 -2.10
N THR A 495 -20.82 68.82 -1.30
CA THR A 495 -21.61 67.78 -0.56
C THR A 495 -22.26 66.60 -1.35
N ARG A 496 -22.58 65.40 -0.80
CA ARG A 496 -22.64 64.88 0.60
C ARG A 496 -22.66 63.32 0.68
N PHE A 497 -22.35 62.76 1.88
CA PHE A 497 -22.59 61.39 2.43
C PHE A 497 -21.90 60.17 1.77
N GLU A 498 -21.10 59.30 2.41
CA GLU A 498 -21.16 58.55 3.71
C GLU A 498 -22.22 57.43 3.78
N SER A 499 -21.79 56.16 3.67
CA SER A 499 -22.10 55.11 4.66
C SER A 499 -21.23 53.84 4.46
N LEU A 500 -21.16 53.01 5.52
CA LEU A 500 -20.64 51.63 5.56
C LEU A 500 -19.11 51.43 5.63
N LYS A 501 -18.57 51.77 6.81
CA LYS A 501 -17.50 50.97 7.43
C LYS A 501 -17.89 49.47 7.42
N ARG A 502 -16.98 48.60 6.97
CA ARG A 502 -16.97 47.18 7.35
C ARG A 502 -15.80 46.92 8.27
N HIS A 503 -16.01 46.00 9.21
CA HIS A 503 -15.02 45.57 10.18
C HIS A 503 -13.76 45.01 9.51
N ASP A 504 -12.60 45.33 10.10
CA ASP A 504 -11.39 44.55 9.94
C ASP A 504 -11.66 43.11 10.39
N LEU A 505 -11.49 42.18 9.44
CA LEU A 505 -11.28 40.77 9.71
C LEU A 505 -9.83 40.50 9.34
N GLU A 506 -8.94 40.54 10.33
CA GLU A 506 -7.59 40.02 10.21
C GLU A 506 -7.66 38.50 10.02
N SER A 507 -7.91 38.03 8.79
CA SER A 507 -7.61 36.65 8.45
C SER A 507 -6.11 36.52 8.28
N THR A 508 -5.46 35.86 9.23
CA THR A 508 -4.06 35.42 9.15
C THR A 508 -3.89 34.54 7.93
N VAL A 509 -3.49 35.13 6.80
CA VAL A 509 -3.10 34.40 5.59
C VAL A 509 -1.77 33.72 5.88
N GLY A 510 -1.83 32.52 6.45
CA GLY A 510 -0.69 31.63 6.57
C GLY A 510 -0.08 31.45 5.19
N HIS A 511 1.15 31.92 5.00
CA HIS A 511 1.86 31.79 3.73
C HIS A 511 2.21 30.32 3.51
N SER A 512 1.38 29.60 2.76
CA SER A 512 1.68 28.26 2.28
C SER A 512 2.74 28.33 1.19
N SER A 513 4.01 28.19 1.59
CA SER A 513 5.14 28.08 0.66
C SER A 513 5.08 26.76 -0.11
N VAL A 514 4.47 26.80 -1.29
CA VAL A 514 4.44 25.67 -2.23
C VAL A 514 5.82 25.56 -2.88
N THR A 515 6.42 24.37 -2.75
CA THR A 515 7.70 24.04 -3.37
C THR A 515 7.48 22.76 -4.17
N CYS A 516 7.97 22.66 -5.42
CA CYS A 516 8.16 21.34 -6.02
C CYS A 516 9.04 20.51 -5.09
N CYS A 517 8.82 19.19 -5.03
CA CYS A 517 8.89 18.27 -3.89
C CYS A 517 10.04 18.38 -2.83
N GLY A 518 10.29 19.56 -2.28
CA GLY A 518 11.39 19.92 -1.39
C GLY A 518 12.18 21.12 -1.91
N THR A 519 12.72 21.97 -1.03
CA THR A 519 13.57 23.09 -1.50
C THR A 519 14.81 22.56 -2.23
N VAL A 520 15.48 23.42 -3.03
CA VAL A 520 16.81 23.10 -3.60
C VAL A 520 17.83 22.70 -2.51
N GLU A 521 17.59 23.11 -1.26
CA GLU A 521 18.39 22.77 -0.09
C GLU A 521 18.00 21.42 0.53
N ASP A 522 16.77 20.95 0.32
CA ASP A 522 16.31 19.59 0.68
C ASP A 522 16.65 18.57 -0.40
N LEU A 523 16.68 18.96 -1.68
CA LEU A 523 17.20 18.15 -2.78
C LEU A 523 18.70 17.84 -2.61
N LYS A 524 19.48 18.77 -2.04
CA LYS A 524 20.86 18.51 -1.60
C LYS A 524 20.95 17.52 -0.43
N LYS A 525 19.92 17.40 0.41
CA LYS A 525 19.84 16.41 1.50
C LYS A 525 19.28 15.06 1.06
N LEU A 526 18.49 15.02 -0.03
CA LEU A 526 17.96 13.81 -0.66
C LEU A 526 19.06 12.89 -1.23
N ASN A 527 20.29 13.41 -1.39
CA ASN A 527 21.52 12.66 -1.66
C ASN A 527 21.46 11.72 -2.89
N LEU A 528 20.66 12.08 -3.89
CA LEU A 528 20.48 11.36 -5.16
C LEU A 528 21.72 11.35 -6.07
N TYR A 529 22.83 11.96 -5.63
CA TYR A 529 24.00 12.31 -6.45
C TYR A 529 25.35 11.77 -5.93
N THR A 530 25.38 10.95 -4.86
CA THR A 530 26.64 10.41 -4.32
C THR A 530 26.70 8.88 -4.26
N PRO A 531 27.79 8.24 -4.72
CA PRO A 531 28.04 6.83 -4.43
C PRO A 531 28.42 6.64 -2.96
N SER A 532 27.67 5.78 -2.27
CA SER A 532 27.98 5.07 -1.00
C SER A 532 29.05 5.69 -0.06
N ALA A 533 28.63 6.47 0.94
CA ALA A 533 29.49 6.80 2.09
C ALA A 533 28.79 7.18 3.41
N ILE A 534 27.48 6.99 3.59
CA ILE A 534 26.78 7.26 4.87
C ILE A 534 25.73 6.19 5.17
N PHE A 535 26.16 5.05 5.72
CA PHE A 535 25.26 4.00 6.26
C PHE A 535 25.97 3.15 7.33
N GLU A 536 26.55 3.80 8.37
CA GLU A 536 27.09 3.05 9.52
C GLU A 536 27.08 3.77 10.88
N THR A 537 26.85 5.10 10.94
CA THR A 537 27.10 5.88 12.17
C THR A 537 25.88 6.26 13.03
N GLU A 538 24.66 6.39 12.48
CA GLU A 538 23.52 6.94 13.26
C GLU A 538 22.64 5.90 13.99
N VAL A 539 22.90 4.60 13.84
CA VAL A 539 22.16 3.55 14.57
C VAL A 539 22.89 3.06 15.83
N GLU A 540 24.22 3.22 15.91
CA GLU A 540 25.00 2.75 17.08
C GLU A 540 24.97 3.68 18.30
N GLU A 541 24.84 5.01 18.14
CA GLU A 541 24.88 5.92 19.30
C GLU A 541 23.64 5.83 20.19
N ILE A 542 22.47 5.54 19.62
CA ILE A 542 21.22 5.38 20.39
C ILE A 542 21.21 4.04 21.18
N ALA A 543 21.97 3.03 20.75
CA ALA A 543 22.09 1.75 21.45
C ALA A 543 23.08 1.77 22.64
N LYS A 544 23.98 2.75 22.72
CA LYS A 544 25.09 2.79 23.71
C LYS A 544 24.78 3.49 25.03
N HIS A 545 23.52 3.79 25.35
CA HIS A 545 23.12 4.44 26.61
C HIS A 545 22.13 3.67 27.51
N HIS A 546 21.89 2.38 27.27
CA HIS A 546 21.15 1.51 28.20
C HIS A 546 21.72 0.08 28.31
N SER A 547 22.93 -0.06 28.88
CA SER A 547 23.42 -1.36 29.37
C SER A 547 24.50 -1.21 30.46
N ARG A 548 24.07 -1.04 31.72
CA ARG A 548 24.91 -1.34 32.89
C ARG A 548 24.19 -2.32 33.81
N LEU A 549 24.82 -3.48 33.98
CA LEU A 549 24.60 -4.48 35.05
C LEU A 549 23.19 -5.15 34.97
N ILE A 550 23.06 -6.45 34.79
CA ILE A 550 23.62 -7.53 35.62
C ILE A 550 23.71 -8.83 34.78
N SER A 551 24.83 -9.55 34.90
CA SER A 551 24.96 -10.95 34.48
C SER A 551 24.63 -11.88 35.64
N TYR A 552 23.79 -12.90 35.43
CA TYR A 552 23.80 -14.10 36.29
C TYR A 552 23.34 -15.34 35.53
N ASP A 553 24.19 -16.36 35.54
CA ASP A 553 23.84 -17.75 35.28
C ASP A 553 24.75 -18.61 36.17
N ALA A 554 24.20 -19.22 37.23
CA ALA A 554 24.80 -20.32 38.00
C ALA A 554 23.86 -20.84 39.11
N TYR A 555 23.26 -21.99 38.85
CA TYR A 555 23.10 -23.15 39.77
C TYR A 555 22.85 -22.97 41.29
N ASP A 556 21.66 -23.44 41.67
CA ASP A 556 21.39 -24.45 42.72
C ASP A 556 21.16 -24.07 44.21
N ILE A 557 20.44 -24.99 44.88
CA ILE A 557 20.13 -25.12 46.32
C ILE A 557 19.04 -24.17 46.93
N ALA A 558 17.94 -24.80 47.34
CA ALA A 558 17.00 -24.35 48.38
C ALA A 558 17.18 -25.22 49.67
N PRO A 559 16.50 -25.00 50.82
CA PRO A 559 15.53 -23.97 51.17
C PRO A 559 15.66 -23.34 52.61
N ALA A 560 14.69 -22.48 52.97
CA ALA A 560 13.94 -22.45 54.26
C ALA A 560 14.17 -21.33 55.32
N ARG A 561 13.06 -21.11 56.06
CA ARG A 561 12.83 -20.32 57.31
C ARG A 561 12.83 -18.79 57.14
N ARG A 562 11.71 -18.06 57.27
CA ARG A 562 10.78 -17.80 58.42
C ARG A 562 11.43 -17.09 59.63
N SER A 563 10.66 -16.12 60.14
CA SER A 563 10.72 -15.40 61.44
C SER A 563 11.75 -14.27 61.61
N SER A 564 11.48 -13.17 62.35
CA SER A 564 10.22 -12.53 62.82
C SER A 564 10.55 -11.16 63.49
N SER A 565 9.54 -10.30 63.73
CA SER A 565 9.43 -9.37 64.89
C SER A 565 10.20 -8.01 64.90
N ILE A 566 9.51 -6.86 65.08
CA ILE A 566 9.46 -5.97 66.31
C ILE A 566 10.44 -4.76 66.25
N PHE A 567 10.16 -3.49 66.64
CA PHE A 567 8.98 -2.79 67.22
C PHE A 567 8.95 -1.24 66.97
N ILE A 568 7.75 -0.67 66.76
CA ILE A 568 7.11 0.51 67.42
C ILE A 568 7.83 1.88 67.60
N THR A 569 7.22 2.95 67.05
CA THR A 569 6.61 4.18 67.69
C THR A 569 5.96 5.05 66.57
N ARG A 570 4.65 5.36 66.49
CA ARG A 570 3.64 6.15 67.27
C ARG A 570 3.81 7.69 67.31
N PHE A 571 2.76 8.38 66.80
CA PHE A 571 2.13 9.69 67.16
C PHE A 571 1.59 10.32 65.84
N ASP A 572 0.30 10.23 65.49
CA ASP A 572 -0.90 10.96 65.97
C ASP A 572 -1.28 12.19 65.15
N SER A 573 -2.54 12.21 64.69
CA SER A 573 -3.52 13.33 64.68
C SER A 573 -4.32 13.52 63.37
N VAL A 574 -5.58 13.92 63.55
CA VAL A 574 -6.70 13.99 62.59
C VAL A 574 -7.45 15.29 62.91
N PRO A 575 -7.96 16.07 61.93
CA PRO A 575 -9.42 16.12 61.75
C PRO A 575 -9.93 16.31 60.30
N SER A 576 -11.15 15.84 60.04
CA SER A 576 -12.02 16.27 58.93
C SER A 576 -13.02 17.35 59.41
N PRO A 577 -13.78 17.97 58.50
CA PRO A 577 -15.23 17.66 58.37
C PRO A 577 -15.69 17.63 56.89
N ALA A 578 -16.71 16.90 56.40
CA ALA A 578 -17.99 16.31 56.89
C ALA A 578 -19.26 17.09 56.46
N ARG A 579 -20.09 16.46 55.59
CA ARG A 579 -21.58 16.52 55.44
C ARG A 579 -21.97 15.71 54.17
N VAL A 580 -22.76 14.62 54.13
CA VAL A 580 -23.81 13.97 54.96
C VAL A 580 -25.26 14.30 54.55
N LEU A 581 -26.11 13.25 54.61
CA LEU A 581 -27.53 13.09 54.22
C LEU A 581 -27.76 12.75 52.72
N LEU A 582 -28.66 11.83 52.30
CA LEU A 582 -29.44 10.78 52.98
C LEU A 582 -29.97 9.71 51.97
N CYS A 583 -30.33 8.50 52.43
CA CYS A 583 -31.28 7.55 51.81
C CYS A 583 -32.42 7.29 52.81
N PRO A 584 -33.64 6.88 52.38
CA PRO A 584 -34.06 5.48 52.56
C PRO A 584 -35.01 4.98 51.44
N GLY A 585 -35.37 3.70 51.31
CA GLY A 585 -35.00 2.48 52.04
C GLY A 585 -35.75 1.26 51.48
N SER A 586 -35.30 0.04 51.81
CA SER A 586 -36.01 -1.22 51.50
C SER A 586 -36.96 -1.62 52.64
N PRO A 587 -37.83 -2.65 52.48
CA PRO A 587 -37.48 -3.93 53.13
C PRO A 587 -38.07 -5.24 52.54
N ARG A 588 -37.23 -6.33 52.53
CA ARG A 588 -37.53 -7.73 53.00
C ARG A 588 -38.63 -8.54 52.25
N ARG A 589 -38.74 -9.89 52.32
CA ARG A 589 -37.94 -11.09 52.74
C ARG A 589 -38.65 -12.32 52.13
N ALA A 590 -37.99 -13.46 51.82
CA ALA A 590 -37.99 -14.73 52.57
C ALA A 590 -38.05 -15.90 51.54
N SER A 591 -37.67 -17.17 51.74
CA SER A 591 -36.58 -17.88 52.46
C SER A 591 -36.80 -19.40 52.32
N ILE A 592 -35.77 -20.13 51.89
CA ILE A 592 -35.37 -21.58 52.02
C ILE A 592 -36.21 -22.51 52.97
N PRO A 593 -36.37 -23.83 52.66
CA PRO A 593 -35.45 -24.91 53.11
C PRO A 593 -35.12 -25.96 52.01
N VAL A 594 -33.90 -26.51 51.84
CA VAL A 594 -33.14 -27.54 52.62
C VAL A 594 -33.81 -28.91 52.76
N VAL A 595 -33.24 -29.94 52.10
CA VAL A 595 -33.17 -31.35 52.58
C VAL A 595 -31.85 -32.00 52.13
N TRP A 596 -31.19 -32.71 53.05
CA TRP A 596 -30.09 -33.67 52.81
C TRP A 596 -30.66 -35.09 52.74
N ASN A 597 -30.09 -36.00 51.94
CA ASN A 597 -29.88 -37.36 52.45
C ASN A 597 -28.72 -38.12 51.75
N ASN A 598 -28.24 -39.15 52.44
CA ASN A 598 -27.00 -39.87 52.19
C ASN A 598 -27.27 -41.38 52.38
N SER A 599 -26.87 -42.25 51.44
CA SER A 599 -26.87 -43.70 51.68
C SER A 599 -25.78 -44.45 50.91
N ARG A 600 -25.02 -45.25 51.67
CA ARG A 600 -23.95 -46.15 51.22
C ARG A 600 -24.52 -47.51 50.76
N SER A 601 -23.73 -48.26 50.00
CA SER A 601 -23.39 -49.72 50.18
C SER A 601 -23.23 -50.45 48.84
N ARG A 602 -22.38 -51.48 48.65
CA ARG A 602 -21.18 -52.02 49.37
C ARG A 602 -20.57 -53.14 48.47
N TRP A 603 -19.36 -53.63 48.81
CA TRP A 603 -18.64 -54.79 48.22
C TRP A 603 -18.01 -54.57 46.83
N GLY A 604 -16.80 -55.07 46.54
CA GLY A 604 -15.83 -55.76 47.40
C GLY A 604 -14.57 -56.20 46.64
N ASP A 605 -13.44 -56.25 47.35
CA ASP A 605 -12.20 -57.02 47.15
C ASP A 605 -11.45 -56.95 45.79
N GLU A 606 -10.21 -56.43 45.81
CA GLU A 606 -8.95 -57.20 45.72
C GLU A 606 -8.75 -57.93 44.38
N THR A 607 -7.72 -57.58 43.60
CA THR A 607 -6.39 -58.14 43.88
C THR A 607 -5.22 -57.29 43.33
N ARG A 608 -4.00 -57.71 43.70
CA ARG A 608 -2.77 -56.92 43.78
C ARG A 608 -1.68 -57.52 42.88
N LEU A 609 -0.64 -56.72 42.55
CA LEU A 609 0.66 -57.14 41.99
C LEU A 609 0.61 -57.63 40.50
N GLY A 610 1.64 -57.45 39.68
CA GLY A 610 2.89 -56.72 39.90
C GLY A 610 3.75 -56.62 38.61
N SER A 611 4.11 -55.40 38.24
CA SER A 611 5.47 -54.93 37.95
C SER A 611 6.54 -55.82 37.26
N ARG A 612 7.14 -55.24 36.19
CA ARG A 612 8.60 -55.18 35.82
C ARG A 612 9.14 -55.90 34.56
N HIS A 613 9.91 -55.07 33.83
CA HIS A 613 11.15 -55.34 33.08
C HIS A 613 11.13 -55.89 31.63
N SER A 614 11.60 -55.02 30.72
CA SER A 614 12.36 -55.36 29.49
C SER A 614 13.79 -55.86 29.84
N PRO A 615 14.59 -56.47 28.93
CA PRO A 615 15.20 -55.75 27.79
C PRO A 615 15.52 -56.57 26.49
N HIS A 616 16.04 -55.83 25.49
CA HIS A 616 16.76 -56.17 24.23
C HIS A 616 17.04 -57.62 23.76
N GLY A 617 16.92 -57.83 22.43
CA GLY A 617 17.62 -58.89 21.67
C GLY A 617 17.39 -58.89 20.13
N ARG A 618 18.46 -58.77 19.33
CA ARG A 618 18.64 -59.15 17.90
C ARG A 618 19.86 -60.13 17.87
N PRO A 619 20.10 -61.04 16.89
CA PRO A 619 20.12 -60.76 15.42
C PRO A 619 19.88 -61.92 14.39
N ALA A 620 19.79 -61.55 13.09
CA ALA A 620 20.16 -62.30 11.84
C ALA A 620 19.47 -63.67 11.52
N THR A 621 19.41 -64.26 10.30
CA THR A 621 20.05 -64.11 8.95
C THR A 621 19.14 -64.62 7.78
N SER A 622 19.13 -63.96 6.60
CA SER A 622 19.15 -64.45 5.15
C SER A 622 18.40 -65.71 4.61
N PRO A 623 18.27 -65.94 3.26
CA PRO A 623 18.36 -65.04 2.06
C PRO A 623 17.39 -65.32 0.85
N MET A 624 17.51 -64.49 -0.22
CA MET A 624 17.36 -64.81 -1.69
C MET A 624 15.96 -65.09 -2.29
N GLN A 625 15.49 -64.48 -3.42
CA GLN A 625 16.07 -64.45 -4.79
C GLN A 625 15.53 -63.28 -5.68
N ARG A 626 16.11 -63.11 -6.88
CA ARG A 626 15.81 -62.06 -7.90
C ARG A 626 16.00 -62.63 -9.34
N PRO A 627 15.21 -62.22 -10.36
CA PRO A 627 15.62 -62.18 -11.78
C PRO A 627 15.48 -60.74 -12.37
N LYS A 628 16.43 -60.12 -13.08
CA LYS A 628 17.17 -60.40 -14.34
C LYS A 628 16.46 -59.92 -15.63
N GLU A 629 17.03 -58.89 -16.27
CA GLU A 629 16.81 -58.45 -17.67
C GLU A 629 17.50 -59.41 -18.67
N PRO A 630 17.23 -59.35 -20.00
CA PRO A 630 18.02 -58.52 -20.96
C PRO A 630 17.24 -58.12 -22.27
N PRO A 631 17.86 -57.68 -23.40
CA PRO A 631 18.92 -56.70 -23.66
C PRO A 631 18.53 -55.61 -24.72
N ALA A 632 19.45 -54.68 -25.03
CA ALA A 632 19.27 -53.56 -25.98
C ALA A 632 19.58 -53.85 -27.47
N ALA A 633 19.07 -53.00 -28.37
CA ALA A 633 19.46 -52.91 -29.79
C ALA A 633 19.71 -51.43 -30.23
N LYS A 634 20.43 -51.23 -31.34
CA LYS A 634 21.14 -49.97 -31.67
C LYS A 634 20.43 -49.01 -32.66
N THR A 635 20.60 -47.72 -32.39
CA THR A 635 20.76 -46.56 -33.31
C THR A 635 19.83 -46.36 -34.53
N LEU A 636 19.20 -45.18 -34.58
CA LEU A 636 19.34 -44.25 -35.72
C LEU A 636 19.13 -42.78 -35.29
N ARG A 637 19.90 -41.86 -35.88
CA ARG A 637 19.87 -40.42 -35.56
C ARG A 637 18.71 -39.72 -36.27
N ARG A 638 18.09 -38.72 -35.61
CA ARG A 638 17.80 -37.41 -36.23
C ARG A 638 17.56 -36.33 -35.18
N SER A 639 18.03 -35.13 -35.50
CA SER A 639 18.03 -33.92 -34.67
C SER A 639 16.82 -33.04 -34.95
N VAL A 640 16.15 -32.54 -33.92
CA VAL A 640 15.34 -31.32 -33.96
C VAL A 640 15.57 -30.56 -32.65
N THR A 641 15.82 -29.26 -32.76
CA THR A 641 16.05 -28.29 -31.68
C THR A 641 14.73 -27.94 -30.98
N PRO A 642 14.69 -27.74 -29.65
CA PRO A 642 13.60 -27.03 -29.01
C PRO A 642 13.84 -25.52 -29.15
N GLY A 643 12.79 -24.78 -29.53
CA GLY A 643 12.70 -23.35 -29.30
C GLY A 643 11.69 -23.10 -28.18
N PHE A 644 12.14 -22.43 -27.12
CA PHE A 644 11.37 -21.72 -26.09
C PHE A 644 12.30 -20.66 -25.50
#